data_AF-A0A4X2LJS5-F1
#
_entry.id   AF-A0A4X2LJS5-F1
#
_cell.length_a   1.000
_cell.length_b   1.000
_cell.length_c   1.000
_cell.angle_alpha   90.00
_cell.angle_beta   90.00
_cell.angle_gamma   90.00
#
_symmetry.space_group_name_H-M   'P 1'
#
loop_
_entity.id
_entity.type
_entity.pdbx_description
1 polymer ?
#
loop_
_entity_poly.entity_id
_entity_poly.type
_entity_poly.pdbx_seq_one_letter_code
_entity_poly.pdbx_strand_id
1 'polypeptide(L)'
;MREHWALRPLSPHFLPSTKFLTNPPCTSCAAFKNQVCPPGWSKSWDKGMEECSYTVTLGENNILMSGCSQTCWREVEEKACCPGYWGSECYECPGGASKPCNGHGTCLDGIGQNGTCVCEEGFGGFACQECKDGNSFGPDCKSVCDCVHGVCKNGPQGDGSCLCFAGYTGPRCDQEAPGCKALACPKNSQCVGADTKVPSCKCLPGYRLQGSQCQAQDPCSSFSCSPFASCSALDDGDFECKCKPGYHGDGKFCQPLDPCTSNYGGCPSDTTQCRYVEPGKSSCTCKPGLIRISFNISDGCMPATAPCRHFFCDSSATCKVDEQGKARCVCDEGEIGDGHSCYGHFIRELERLNNRRPNLRKLTTALSMLGKGCGEILSKSGPFTVLVPSFSPPEILLLLSMKESLSRSVCKLHIIPGQHLIKDLLASPLTSKTLWTLAGESLTFTSSKYLWPKTEKGEVFFLQTTPKPTQPKYPFNVSLQKSIGKILASMDVFNRFETILENCGLPSILEGPGPFTVFAPSNDAVDSLRDGRLIYLFTEVSGLGSTHLCFYTLSLQLTVDKLISLKQIQTMANQVVLTNITEEGRIFLGSPGIPLKSVDIVASNGIIHLLDGILLPPSILPILPHRCNEDQYKIVMGTCVDCQAQNTSVCPPNSQELVSAVLWG
;
A
#
# COMPACT_ATOMS: atom_id res chain seq x y z
N MET A 1 1.69 46.90 -28.34
CA MET A 1 1.96 46.00 -27.21
C MET A 1 3.42 45.60 -27.30
N ARG A 2 4.28 46.14 -26.43
CA ARG A 2 5.68 45.70 -26.31
C ARG A 2 5.68 44.53 -25.33
N GLU A 3 5.97 43.33 -25.81
CA GLU A 3 6.18 42.17 -24.95
C GLU A 3 7.58 42.28 -24.34
N HIS A 4 7.63 42.60 -23.05
CA HIS A 4 8.83 42.42 -22.25
C HIS A 4 8.93 40.95 -21.86
N TRP A 5 9.71 40.18 -22.63
CA TRP A 5 10.23 38.89 -22.19
C TRP A 5 11.33 39.18 -21.16
N ALA A 6 10.96 39.30 -19.89
CA ALA A 6 11.92 39.23 -18.80
C ALA A 6 12.40 37.78 -18.69
N LEU A 7 13.62 37.51 -19.16
CA LEU A 7 14.35 36.30 -18.81
C LEU A 7 14.43 36.25 -17.28
N ARG A 8 13.70 35.32 -16.66
CA ARG A 8 13.94 34.96 -15.26
C ARG A 8 15.39 34.45 -15.19
N PRO A 9 16.20 34.86 -14.20
CA PRO A 9 17.46 34.16 -13.96
C PRO A 9 17.11 32.69 -13.70
N LEU A 10 17.77 31.79 -14.43
CA LEU A 10 17.69 30.34 -14.18
C LEU A 10 18.01 30.14 -12.70
N SER A 11 17.03 29.66 -11.93
CA SER A 11 17.25 29.29 -10.53
C SER A 11 18.37 28.24 -10.49
N PRO A 12 19.42 28.39 -9.66
CA PRO A 12 20.49 27.40 -9.52
C PRO A 12 19.99 26.10 -8.88
N HIS A 13 18.80 26.16 -8.28
CA HIS A 13 18.07 25.02 -7.73
C HIS A 13 16.97 24.56 -8.67
N PHE A 14 16.80 23.24 -8.79
CA PHE A 14 15.56 22.63 -9.22
C PHE A 14 14.98 21.75 -8.10
N LEU A 15 13.65 21.72 -8.00
CA LEU A 15 12.91 20.94 -7.01
C LEU A 15 12.18 19.82 -7.74
N PRO A 16 12.80 18.64 -7.94
CA PRO A 16 12.07 17.46 -8.35
C PRO A 16 11.06 17.11 -7.26
N SER A 17 9.77 17.18 -7.59
CA SER A 17 8.71 16.67 -6.74
C SER A 17 8.47 15.20 -7.06
N THR A 18 8.75 14.33 -6.09
CA THR A 18 8.42 12.90 -6.22
C THR A 18 7.14 12.62 -5.44
N LYS A 19 6.14 12.09 -6.15
CA LYS A 19 4.87 11.67 -5.54
C LYS A 19 4.98 10.23 -5.05
N PHE A 20 4.99 10.05 -3.74
CA PHE A 20 4.93 8.73 -3.10
C PHE A 20 3.49 8.30 -2.92
N LEU A 21 3.23 7.00 -3.10
CA LEU A 21 1.94 6.36 -2.85
C LEU A 21 2.10 5.30 -1.76
N THR A 22 1.13 5.21 -0.87
CA THR A 22 1.06 4.16 0.16
C THR A 22 -0.38 3.78 0.43
N ASN A 23 -0.61 2.52 0.77
CA ASN A 23 -1.94 2.02 1.12
C ASN A 23 -1.97 1.64 2.61
N PRO A 24 -2.92 2.17 3.40
CA PRO A 24 -3.13 1.76 4.78
C PRO A 24 -3.64 0.30 4.85
N PRO A 25 -3.65 -0.32 6.05
CA PRO A 25 -4.12 -1.69 6.22
C PRO A 25 -5.53 -1.89 5.66
N CYS A 26 -5.78 -3.04 5.04
CA CYS A 26 -7.09 -3.35 4.48
C CYS A 26 -8.18 -3.36 5.57
N THR A 27 -9.34 -2.75 5.31
CA THR A 27 -10.48 -2.71 6.24
C THR A 27 -11.78 -3.07 5.53
N SER A 28 -12.88 -3.20 6.27
CA SER A 28 -14.21 -3.40 5.69
C SER A 28 -14.55 -2.26 4.72
N CYS A 29 -15.09 -2.58 3.54
CA CYS A 29 -15.54 -1.58 2.57
C CYS A 29 -16.65 -0.66 3.12
N ALA A 30 -17.34 -1.06 4.19
CA ALA A 30 -18.26 -0.20 4.92
C ALA A 30 -17.53 0.85 5.80
N ALA A 31 -16.39 0.48 6.40
CA ALA A 31 -15.57 1.32 7.26
C ALA A 31 -14.56 2.20 6.48
N PHE A 32 -14.26 1.83 5.23
CA PHE A 32 -13.32 2.50 4.32
C PHE A 32 -13.45 4.04 4.28
N LYS A 33 -14.67 4.59 4.32
CA LYS A 33 -14.89 6.06 4.25
C LYS A 33 -14.22 6.81 5.41
N ASN A 34 -14.11 6.15 6.58
CA ASN A 34 -13.54 6.74 7.78
C ASN A 34 -12.03 6.46 7.91
N GLN A 35 -11.44 5.66 7.02
CA GLN A 35 -10.02 5.34 7.06
C GLN A 35 -9.16 6.60 6.89
N VAL A 36 -8.19 6.79 7.78
CA VAL A 36 -7.33 7.99 7.83
C VAL A 36 -5.96 7.66 7.24
N CYS A 37 -5.42 8.58 6.43
CA CYS A 37 -4.05 8.44 5.92
C CYS A 37 -3.02 8.68 7.02
N PRO A 38 -1.83 8.07 6.94
CA PRO A 38 -0.75 8.32 7.90
C PRO A 38 -0.42 9.83 8.02
N PRO A 39 0.10 10.29 9.17
CA PRO A 39 0.46 11.69 9.35
C PRO A 39 1.37 12.22 8.23
N GLY A 40 0.99 13.35 7.63
CA GLY A 40 1.70 13.96 6.50
C GLY A 40 1.36 13.37 5.13
N TRP A 41 0.39 12.46 5.04
CA TRP A 41 -0.13 11.91 3.78
C TRP A 41 -1.58 12.34 3.53
N SER A 42 -1.93 12.57 2.27
CA SER A 42 -3.24 13.02 1.81
C SER A 42 -4.01 11.90 1.09
N LYS A 43 -5.33 11.92 1.14
CA LYS A 43 -6.17 10.95 0.41
C LYS A 43 -6.05 11.17 -1.10
N SER A 44 -5.84 10.10 -1.86
CA SER A 44 -5.90 10.12 -3.33
C SER A 44 -7.33 9.79 -3.77
N TRP A 45 -8.00 10.75 -4.40
CA TRP A 45 -9.35 10.56 -4.94
C TRP A 45 -9.34 10.02 -6.37
N ASP A 46 -8.20 10.13 -7.07
CA ASP A 46 -8.07 9.80 -8.50
C ASP A 46 -7.85 8.31 -8.78
N LYS A 47 -7.24 7.55 -7.85
CA LYS A 47 -6.94 6.12 -8.03
C LYS A 47 -7.97 5.15 -7.46
N GLY A 48 -9.05 5.67 -6.85
CA GLY A 48 -10.15 4.84 -6.40
C GLY A 48 -9.79 3.83 -5.29
N MET A 49 -10.83 3.12 -4.85
CA MET A 49 -10.82 2.08 -3.82
C MET A 49 -10.07 0.85 -4.33
N GLU A 50 -9.00 0.43 -3.65
CA GLU A 50 -8.34 -0.84 -3.97
C GLU A 50 -9.05 -1.99 -3.25
N GLU A 51 -9.41 -3.02 -4.00
CA GLU A 51 -9.88 -4.29 -3.46
C GLU A 51 -8.71 -5.04 -2.81
N CYS A 52 -8.90 -5.42 -1.56
CA CYS A 52 -7.92 -6.15 -0.77
C CYS A 52 -8.63 -7.21 0.07
N SER A 53 -7.88 -8.01 0.83
CA SER A 53 -8.46 -8.91 1.83
C SER A 53 -7.84 -8.69 3.19
N TYR A 54 -8.64 -8.86 4.24
CA TYR A 54 -8.22 -8.73 5.63
C TYR A 54 -8.74 -9.91 6.45
N THR A 55 -7.97 -10.30 7.46
CA THR A 55 -8.32 -11.41 8.34
C THR A 55 -8.99 -10.91 9.61
N VAL A 56 -10.05 -11.60 10.01
CA VAL A 56 -10.79 -11.30 11.23
C VAL A 56 -10.83 -12.52 12.13
N THR A 57 -10.47 -12.34 13.39
CA THR A 57 -10.60 -13.34 14.45
C THR A 57 -12.02 -13.33 14.99
N LEU A 58 -12.78 -14.40 14.76
CA LEU A 58 -14.12 -14.62 15.34
C LEU A 58 -14.08 -15.91 16.19
N GLY A 59 -14.15 -15.75 17.51
CA GLY A 59 -13.90 -16.84 18.44
C GLY A 59 -12.46 -17.35 18.31
N GLU A 60 -12.30 -18.65 18.01
CA GLU A 60 -11.00 -19.31 17.81
C GLU A 60 -10.55 -19.34 16.34
N ASN A 61 -11.36 -18.82 15.41
CA ASN A 61 -11.14 -18.95 13.97
C ASN A 61 -10.74 -17.63 13.30
N ASN A 62 -9.76 -17.71 12.40
CA ASN A 62 -9.38 -16.61 11.51
C ASN A 62 -10.12 -16.73 10.18
N ILE A 63 -10.95 -15.74 9.87
CA ILE A 63 -11.74 -15.67 8.63
C ILE A 63 -11.13 -14.63 7.70
N LEU A 64 -10.85 -15.01 6.46
CA LEU A 64 -10.43 -14.09 5.41
C LEU A 64 -11.65 -13.41 4.80
N MET A 65 -11.69 -12.09 4.78
CA MET A 65 -12.78 -11.31 4.22
C MET A 65 -12.28 -10.34 3.15
N SER A 66 -13.10 -10.09 2.15
CA SER A 66 -12.87 -9.02 1.16
C SER A 66 -13.02 -7.66 1.82
N GLY A 67 -12.08 -6.77 1.55
CA GLY A 67 -12.00 -5.43 2.12
C GLY A 67 -11.53 -4.41 1.09
N CYS A 68 -11.41 -3.18 1.57
CA CYS A 68 -11.05 -2.02 0.78
C CYS A 68 -9.96 -1.22 1.48
N SER A 69 -9.02 -0.66 0.71
CA SER A 69 -7.97 0.23 1.23
C SER A 69 -7.90 1.54 0.45
N GLN A 70 -7.73 2.65 1.19
CA GLN A 70 -7.67 4.01 0.64
C GLN A 70 -6.24 4.36 0.21
N THR A 71 -6.02 4.58 -1.08
CA THR A 71 -4.72 5.06 -1.56
C THR A 71 -4.40 6.44 -0.96
N CYS A 72 -3.24 6.57 -0.31
CA CYS A 72 -2.71 7.81 0.25
C CYS A 72 -1.50 8.26 -0.56
N TRP A 73 -1.33 9.57 -0.71
CA TRP A 73 -0.21 10.17 -1.43
C TRP A 73 0.49 11.25 -0.62
N ARG A 74 1.77 11.45 -0.88
CA ARG A 74 2.56 12.55 -0.34
C ARG A 74 3.56 13.01 -1.39
N GLU A 75 3.65 14.30 -1.59
CA GLU A 75 4.72 14.91 -2.39
C GLU A 75 5.88 15.27 -1.48
N VAL A 76 7.08 14.86 -1.88
CA VAL A 76 8.33 15.27 -1.24
C VAL A 76 9.13 16.02 -2.29
N GLU A 77 9.43 17.28 -1.99
CA GLU A 77 10.36 18.10 -2.78
C GLU A 77 11.78 17.78 -2.30
N GLU A 78 12.58 17.17 -3.17
CA GLU A 78 14.01 16.99 -2.92
C GLU A 78 14.75 18.18 -3.53
N LYS A 79 15.65 18.82 -2.77
CA LYS A 79 16.48 19.92 -3.31
C LYS A 79 17.63 19.33 -4.11
N ALA A 80 17.83 19.80 -5.34
CA ALA A 80 18.96 19.42 -6.18
C ALA A 80 19.55 20.64 -6.91
N CYS A 81 20.84 20.56 -7.25
CA CYS A 81 21.54 21.58 -8.02
C CYS A 81 21.49 21.29 -9.52
N CYS A 82 21.39 22.33 -10.33
CA CYS A 82 21.60 22.23 -11.77
C CYS A 82 23.06 21.84 -12.07
N PRO A 83 23.35 21.24 -13.25
CA PRO A 83 24.72 20.93 -13.66
C PRO A 83 25.62 22.18 -13.63
N GLY A 84 26.84 22.02 -13.12
CA GLY A 84 27.78 23.14 -12.92
C GLY A 84 27.54 23.95 -11.63
N TYR A 85 26.66 23.47 -10.73
CA TYR A 85 26.41 24.07 -9.42
C TYR A 85 26.54 23.03 -8.30
N TRP A 86 27.02 23.45 -7.11
CA TRP A 86 27.41 22.53 -6.03
C TRP A 86 27.10 23.08 -4.62
N GLY A 87 27.07 22.19 -3.62
CA GLY A 87 26.82 22.55 -2.22
C GLY A 87 25.34 22.82 -1.90
N SER A 88 25.01 23.08 -0.62
CA SER A 88 23.61 23.18 -0.18
C SER A 88 22.84 24.36 -0.81
N GLU A 89 23.57 25.42 -1.16
CA GLU A 89 23.06 26.65 -1.79
C GLU A 89 23.31 26.69 -3.31
N CYS A 90 23.77 25.58 -3.90
CA CYS A 90 24.08 25.46 -5.33
C CYS A 90 24.94 26.63 -5.86
N TYR A 91 26.13 26.77 -5.28
CA TYR A 91 27.16 27.70 -5.73
C TYR A 91 27.66 27.31 -7.12
N GLU A 92 27.99 28.32 -7.93
CA GLU A 92 28.54 28.10 -9.26
C GLU A 92 29.95 27.46 -9.18
N CYS A 93 30.20 26.47 -10.03
CA CYS A 93 31.53 25.85 -10.14
C CYS A 93 32.60 26.87 -10.55
N PRO A 94 33.86 26.70 -10.10
CA PRO A 94 34.98 27.52 -10.57
C PRO A 94 35.05 27.51 -12.10
N GLY A 95 35.29 28.66 -12.74
CA GLY A 95 35.25 28.80 -14.22
C GLY A 95 33.85 29.02 -14.82
N GLY A 96 32.79 28.93 -14.01
CA GLY A 96 31.40 29.19 -14.39
C GLY A 96 30.60 27.91 -14.68
N ALA A 97 29.28 27.96 -14.53
CA ALA A 97 28.39 26.81 -14.70
C ALA A 97 28.31 26.31 -16.15
N SER A 98 28.57 27.19 -17.12
CA SER A 98 28.56 26.84 -18.55
C SER A 98 29.85 26.14 -19.02
N LYS A 99 30.98 26.43 -18.36
CA LYS A 99 32.30 25.85 -18.64
C LYS A 99 33.03 25.60 -17.31
N PRO A 100 32.55 24.63 -16.50
CA PRO A 100 33.16 24.32 -15.23
C PRO A 100 34.64 24.01 -15.40
N CYS A 101 35.45 24.43 -14.43
CA CYS A 101 36.90 24.29 -14.42
C CYS A 101 37.57 24.88 -15.67
N ASN A 102 37.07 26.04 -16.12
CA ASN A 102 37.47 26.73 -17.34
C ASN A 102 37.40 25.87 -18.62
N GLY A 103 36.71 24.73 -18.59
CA GLY A 103 36.65 23.75 -19.68
C GLY A 103 37.89 22.84 -19.79
N HIS A 104 38.76 22.81 -18.77
CA HIS A 104 39.98 22.00 -18.71
C HIS A 104 39.95 21.01 -17.53
N GLY A 105 38.75 20.60 -17.12
CA GLY A 105 38.54 19.75 -15.97
C GLY A 105 37.07 19.43 -15.71
N THR A 106 36.84 18.55 -14.74
CA THR A 106 35.50 18.20 -14.26
C THR A 106 35.27 18.79 -12.87
N CYS A 107 34.15 19.49 -12.68
CA CYS A 107 33.75 19.99 -11.36
C CYS A 107 32.99 18.89 -10.60
N LEU A 108 33.30 18.72 -9.32
CA LEU A 108 32.48 17.91 -8.41
C LEU A 108 31.19 18.69 -8.06
N ASP A 109 30.20 18.60 -8.94
CA ASP A 109 28.92 19.31 -8.85
C ASP A 109 27.79 18.49 -8.19
N GLY A 110 26.75 19.17 -7.71
CA GLY A 110 25.65 18.56 -6.95
C GLY A 110 25.61 18.96 -5.46
N ILE A 111 24.44 18.76 -4.84
CA ILE A 111 24.12 19.29 -3.50
C ILE A 111 24.99 18.72 -2.36
N GLY A 112 25.55 17.51 -2.56
CA GLY A 112 26.44 16.84 -1.62
C GLY A 112 27.93 16.93 -1.97
N GLN A 113 28.28 17.59 -3.08
CA GLN A 113 29.66 17.75 -3.53
C GLN A 113 30.23 19.12 -3.13
N ASN A 114 31.54 19.28 -3.24
CA ASN A 114 32.28 20.44 -2.74
C ASN A 114 32.82 21.37 -3.84
N GLY A 115 32.43 21.17 -5.10
CA GLY A 115 32.82 22.04 -6.21
C GLY A 115 34.29 22.00 -6.61
N THR A 116 35.06 21.05 -6.08
CA THR A 116 36.49 20.94 -6.44
C THR A 116 36.63 20.62 -7.92
N CYS A 117 37.54 21.32 -8.59
CA CYS A 117 37.91 21.03 -9.95
C CYS A 117 38.98 19.95 -10.02
N VAL A 118 38.67 18.87 -10.73
CA VAL A 118 39.63 17.84 -11.10
C VAL A 118 40.16 18.18 -12.49
N CYS A 119 41.38 18.70 -12.54
CA CYS A 119 42.00 19.18 -13.78
C CYS A 119 42.47 18.05 -14.68
N GLU A 120 42.35 18.28 -15.98
CA GLU A 120 42.92 17.42 -17.02
C GLU A 120 44.45 17.48 -17.01
N GLU A 121 45.08 16.47 -17.63
CA GLU A 121 46.54 16.37 -17.66
C GLU A 121 47.18 17.57 -18.35
N GLY A 122 48.17 18.20 -17.70
CA GLY A 122 48.84 19.40 -18.19
C GLY A 122 48.25 20.72 -17.68
N PHE A 123 47.06 20.71 -17.08
CA PHE A 123 46.43 21.87 -16.47
C PHE A 123 46.52 21.86 -14.94
N GLY A 124 46.45 23.04 -14.34
CA GLY A 124 46.58 23.25 -12.90
C GLY A 124 45.91 24.52 -12.42
N GLY A 125 46.01 24.77 -11.12
CA GLY A 125 45.30 25.86 -10.43
C GLY A 125 43.92 25.44 -9.90
N PHE A 126 43.32 26.29 -9.08
CA PHE A 126 42.06 26.01 -8.39
C PHE A 126 40.87 25.77 -9.33
N ALA A 127 40.86 26.40 -10.50
CA ALA A 127 39.83 26.29 -11.52
C ALA A 127 40.39 25.73 -12.84
N CYS A 128 41.55 25.06 -12.82
CA CYS A 128 42.24 24.58 -14.03
C CYS A 128 42.58 25.71 -15.02
N GLN A 129 42.84 26.90 -14.51
CA GLN A 129 43.08 28.10 -15.31
C GLN A 129 44.54 28.27 -15.75
N GLU A 130 45.45 27.44 -15.24
CA GLU A 130 46.89 27.56 -15.44
C GLU A 130 47.45 26.30 -16.10
N CYS A 131 48.62 26.41 -16.72
CA CYS A 131 49.39 25.23 -17.08
C CYS A 131 50.04 24.66 -15.82
N LYS A 132 50.03 23.34 -15.67
CA LYS A 132 50.65 22.65 -14.54
C LYS A 132 52.16 22.88 -14.48
N ASP A 133 52.80 22.94 -15.63
CA ASP A 133 54.19 23.38 -15.77
C ASP A 133 54.21 24.90 -15.96
N GLY A 134 54.88 25.60 -15.05
CA GLY A 134 55.02 27.05 -15.07
C GLY A 134 55.79 27.58 -16.27
N ASN A 135 56.43 26.72 -17.05
CA ASN A 135 57.12 27.10 -18.29
C ASN A 135 56.34 26.68 -19.56
N SER A 136 55.13 26.15 -19.42
CA SER A 136 54.30 25.74 -20.55
C SER A 136 53.30 26.82 -20.99
N PHE A 137 52.95 26.83 -22.27
CA PHE A 137 52.04 27.79 -22.89
C PHE A 137 51.19 27.19 -24.02
N GLY A 138 50.20 27.97 -24.44
CA GLY A 138 49.25 27.62 -25.50
C GLY A 138 48.01 26.89 -24.98
N PRO A 139 46.95 26.76 -25.79
CA PRO A 139 45.63 26.31 -25.35
C PRO A 139 45.60 24.91 -24.75
N ASP A 140 46.57 24.06 -25.09
CA ASP A 140 46.72 22.69 -24.59
C ASP A 140 47.87 22.54 -23.56
N CYS A 141 48.57 23.62 -23.19
CA CYS A 141 49.72 23.60 -22.27
C CYS A 141 50.86 22.63 -22.66
N LYS A 142 51.02 22.36 -23.97
CA LYS A 142 52.04 21.42 -24.49
C LYS A 142 53.34 22.08 -24.95
N SER A 143 53.30 23.37 -25.29
CA SER A 143 54.48 24.10 -25.76
C SER A 143 55.28 24.61 -24.56
N VAL A 144 56.60 24.48 -24.58
CA VAL A 144 57.48 24.91 -23.47
C VAL A 144 58.28 26.14 -23.88
N CYS A 145 58.36 27.13 -23.00
CA CYS A 145 59.13 28.34 -23.25
C CYS A 145 60.64 28.07 -23.14
N ASP A 146 61.42 28.83 -23.90
CA ASP A 146 62.87 28.63 -23.99
C ASP A 146 63.65 29.92 -23.65
N CYS A 147 63.08 30.72 -22.74
CA CYS A 147 63.64 32.00 -22.29
C CYS A 147 64.84 31.76 -21.36
N VAL A 148 65.98 32.36 -21.67
CA VAL A 148 67.22 32.21 -20.88
C VAL A 148 67.29 33.25 -19.76
N HIS A 149 67.17 34.55 -20.08
CA HIS A 149 67.15 35.64 -19.10
C HIS A 149 65.90 36.52 -19.26
N GLY A 150 64.72 35.91 -19.09
CA GLY A 150 63.46 36.62 -19.18
C GLY A 150 62.29 35.85 -18.59
N VAL A 151 61.15 36.51 -18.51
CA VAL A 151 59.87 35.91 -18.07
C VAL A 151 59.09 35.48 -19.29
N CYS A 152 58.65 34.23 -19.31
CA CYS A 152 57.77 33.76 -20.38
C CYS A 152 56.33 34.24 -20.19
N LYS A 153 55.65 34.61 -21.28
CA LYS A 153 54.19 34.62 -21.33
C LYS A 153 53.64 33.19 -21.41
N ASN A 154 53.62 32.55 -20.26
CA ASN A 154 53.15 31.19 -20.04
C ASN A 154 51.61 31.10 -19.90
N GLY A 155 51.09 29.88 -19.73
CA GLY A 155 49.67 29.61 -19.47
C GLY A 155 48.83 29.31 -20.73
N PRO A 156 47.55 28.95 -20.55
CA PRO A 156 46.67 28.53 -21.65
C PRO A 156 46.44 29.59 -22.73
N GLN A 157 46.50 30.87 -22.34
CA GLN A 157 46.40 32.02 -23.25
C GLN A 157 47.77 32.59 -23.65
N GLY A 158 48.86 32.03 -23.13
CA GLY A 158 50.22 32.46 -23.39
C GLY A 158 50.66 32.13 -24.82
N ASP A 159 51.45 33.04 -25.41
CA ASP A 159 52.03 32.89 -26.74
C ASP A 159 53.50 32.41 -26.71
N GLY A 160 54.06 32.20 -25.51
CA GLY A 160 55.45 31.76 -25.34
C GLY A 160 56.48 32.86 -25.54
N SER A 161 56.06 34.11 -25.76
CA SER A 161 56.99 35.23 -25.95
C SER A 161 57.77 35.55 -24.67
N CYS A 162 59.08 35.79 -24.82
CA CYS A 162 59.96 36.11 -23.70
C CYS A 162 60.01 37.62 -23.47
N LEU A 163 59.68 38.05 -22.27
CA LEU A 163 59.96 39.40 -21.79
C LEU A 163 61.34 39.41 -21.13
N CYS A 164 62.33 39.97 -21.83
CA CYS A 164 63.71 39.95 -21.34
C CYS A 164 63.92 40.81 -20.11
N PHE A 165 64.70 40.28 -19.16
CA PHE A 165 65.25 41.07 -18.07
C PHE A 165 66.19 42.14 -18.64
N ALA A 166 66.24 43.32 -18.02
CA ALA A 166 66.95 44.44 -18.64
C ALA A 166 68.46 44.21 -18.63
N GLY A 167 69.10 44.52 -19.76
CA GLY A 167 70.49 44.12 -20.05
C GLY A 167 70.58 42.86 -20.92
N TYR A 168 69.47 42.19 -21.22
CA TYR A 168 69.40 41.09 -22.17
C TYR A 168 68.41 41.41 -23.30
N THR A 169 68.68 40.88 -24.48
CA THR A 169 67.88 41.08 -25.70
C THR A 169 67.81 39.79 -26.52
N GLY A 170 67.09 39.84 -27.63
CA GLY A 170 66.81 38.69 -28.49
C GLY A 170 65.51 37.96 -28.11
N PRO A 171 64.99 37.11 -29.01
CA PRO A 171 63.70 36.43 -28.82
C PRO A 171 63.70 35.42 -27.65
N ARG A 172 64.87 34.96 -27.21
CA ARG A 172 65.07 34.08 -26.06
C ARG A 172 65.78 34.75 -24.89
N CYS A 173 66.09 36.04 -24.98
CA CYS A 173 66.80 36.78 -23.94
C CYS A 173 68.18 36.19 -23.59
N ASP A 174 68.85 35.63 -24.58
CA ASP A 174 70.16 34.97 -24.49
C ASP A 174 71.33 35.90 -24.82
N GLN A 175 71.05 37.13 -25.27
CA GLN A 175 72.08 38.07 -25.73
C GLN A 175 72.26 39.21 -24.73
N GLU A 176 73.47 39.37 -24.17
CA GLU A 176 73.81 40.55 -23.36
C GLU A 176 73.80 41.82 -24.22
N ALA A 177 73.12 42.85 -23.74
CA ALA A 177 72.96 44.09 -24.45
C ALA A 177 74.25 44.95 -24.33
N PRO A 178 74.83 45.45 -25.44
CA PRO A 178 76.20 45.99 -25.47
C PRO A 178 76.46 47.15 -24.49
N GLY A 179 75.48 48.03 -24.27
CA GLY A 179 75.61 49.18 -23.37
C GLY A 179 75.76 48.83 -21.89
N CYS A 180 75.28 47.66 -21.44
CA CYS A 180 75.23 47.32 -20.02
C CYS A 180 76.50 46.63 -19.50
N LYS A 181 77.39 46.17 -20.38
CA LYS A 181 78.63 45.45 -20.02
C LYS A 181 79.65 46.32 -19.25
N ALA A 182 79.51 47.65 -19.29
CA ALA A 182 80.43 48.61 -18.68
C ALA A 182 79.89 49.32 -17.43
N LEU A 183 78.64 49.05 -16.99
CA LEU A 183 77.95 49.78 -15.93
C LEU A 183 77.71 48.89 -14.70
N ALA A 184 78.27 49.26 -13.54
CA ALA A 184 78.05 48.54 -12.28
C ALA A 184 76.78 49.05 -11.57
N CYS A 185 75.69 48.28 -11.64
CA CYS A 185 74.41 48.62 -11.02
C CYS A 185 74.30 48.14 -9.57
N PRO A 186 73.62 48.91 -8.67
CA PRO A 186 73.40 48.49 -7.28
C PRO A 186 72.53 47.23 -7.18
N LYS A 187 72.57 46.53 -6.03
CA LYS A 187 71.75 45.33 -5.77
C LYS A 187 70.26 45.62 -6.03
N ASN A 188 69.55 44.63 -6.59
CA ASN A 188 68.14 44.69 -6.98
C ASN A 188 67.80 45.78 -8.05
N SER A 189 68.76 46.07 -8.92
CA SER A 189 68.56 46.95 -10.08
C SER A 189 69.12 46.33 -11.35
N GLN A 190 68.54 46.74 -12.48
CA GLN A 190 68.89 46.28 -13.82
C GLN A 190 69.20 47.46 -14.72
N CYS A 191 70.10 47.26 -15.68
CA CYS A 191 70.49 48.29 -16.64
C CYS A 191 69.42 48.47 -17.72
N VAL A 192 68.92 49.69 -17.89
CA VAL A 192 67.93 50.08 -18.91
C VAL A 192 68.54 51.06 -19.90
N GLY A 193 68.09 51.00 -21.16
CA GLY A 193 68.62 51.84 -22.24
C GLY A 193 69.90 51.28 -22.88
N ALA A 194 70.01 49.97 -23.02
CA ALA A 194 71.19 49.33 -23.59
C ALA A 194 71.46 49.68 -25.07
N ASP A 195 70.44 50.15 -25.78
CA ASP A 195 70.51 50.64 -27.17
C ASP A 195 70.69 52.18 -27.26
N THR A 196 70.74 52.88 -26.12
CA THR A 196 70.91 54.35 -26.07
C THR A 196 72.36 54.72 -25.70
N LYS A 197 72.81 55.94 -26.06
CA LYS A 197 74.19 56.40 -25.80
C LYS A 197 74.55 56.51 -24.30
N VAL A 198 73.58 56.42 -23.38
CA VAL A 198 73.80 56.52 -21.93
C VAL A 198 72.93 55.48 -21.21
N PRO A 199 73.47 54.28 -20.91
CA PRO A 199 72.77 53.26 -20.13
C PRO A 199 72.61 53.74 -18.67
N SER A 200 71.49 53.39 -18.03
CA SER A 200 71.20 53.79 -16.63
C SER A 200 70.66 52.61 -15.82
N CYS A 201 70.88 52.59 -14.51
CA CYS A 201 70.33 51.55 -13.64
C CYS A 201 68.92 51.92 -13.17
N LYS A 202 67.96 51.02 -13.38
CA LYS A 202 66.59 51.13 -12.86
C LYS A 202 66.31 49.96 -11.92
N CYS A 203 65.65 50.23 -10.80
CA CYS A 203 65.25 49.15 -9.88
C CYS A 203 64.38 48.10 -10.60
N LEU A 204 64.54 46.84 -10.19
CA LEU A 204 63.71 45.73 -10.67
C LEU A 204 62.22 45.99 -10.37
N PRO A 205 61.27 45.41 -11.11
CA PRO A 205 59.85 45.44 -10.76
C PRO A 205 59.64 45.01 -9.30
N GLY A 206 58.81 45.74 -8.56
CA GLY A 206 58.63 45.52 -7.12
C GLY A 206 59.67 46.23 -6.23
N TYR A 207 60.62 46.98 -6.79
CA TYR A 207 61.61 47.76 -6.03
C TYR A 207 61.59 49.24 -6.41
N ARG A 208 61.72 50.14 -5.43
CA ARG A 208 61.80 51.60 -5.64
C ARG A 208 63.14 52.13 -5.14
N LEU A 209 63.70 53.11 -5.87
CA LEU A 209 64.96 53.75 -5.50
C LEU A 209 64.73 54.63 -4.26
N GLN A 210 65.33 54.26 -3.14
CA GLN A 210 65.45 55.10 -1.94
C GLN A 210 66.93 55.38 -1.68
N GLY A 211 67.36 56.62 -1.90
CA GLY A 211 68.78 56.97 -1.88
C GLY A 211 69.54 56.37 -3.08
N SER A 212 70.59 55.58 -2.81
CA SER A 212 71.42 54.88 -3.81
C SER A 212 71.16 53.36 -3.88
N GLN A 213 70.13 52.87 -3.19
CA GLN A 213 69.80 51.44 -3.09
C GLN A 213 68.34 51.21 -3.53
N CYS A 214 68.08 50.09 -4.19
CA CYS A 214 66.73 49.67 -4.56
C CYS A 214 66.11 48.86 -3.43
N GLN A 215 65.06 49.38 -2.80
CA GLN A 215 64.33 48.72 -1.72
C GLN A 215 63.00 48.16 -2.22
N ALA A 216 62.60 46.99 -1.71
CA ALA A 216 61.34 46.35 -2.07
C ALA A 216 60.15 47.25 -1.71
N GLN A 217 59.21 47.38 -2.62
CA GLN A 217 57.91 48.01 -2.41
C GLN A 217 56.94 46.95 -1.88
N ASP A 218 55.99 47.37 -1.03
CA ASP A 218 54.93 46.49 -0.56
C ASP A 218 54.14 45.90 -1.75
N PRO A 219 54.28 44.61 -2.06
CA PRO A 219 53.67 44.00 -3.24
C PRO A 219 52.13 43.91 -3.09
N CYS A 220 51.59 43.96 -1.88
CA CYS A 220 50.15 44.00 -1.61
C CYS A 220 49.46 45.32 -2.02
N SER A 221 50.24 46.37 -2.32
CA SER A 221 49.71 47.64 -2.85
C SER A 221 49.44 47.60 -4.37
N SER A 222 50.02 46.61 -5.07
CA SER A 222 50.03 46.54 -6.54
C SER A 222 49.16 45.41 -7.10
N PHE A 223 49.06 44.29 -6.37
CA PHE A 223 48.34 43.11 -6.79
C PHE A 223 47.04 42.93 -5.99
N SER A 224 45.94 42.60 -6.67
CA SER A 224 44.63 42.40 -6.03
C SER A 224 44.37 40.92 -5.75
N CYS A 225 44.41 40.52 -4.48
CA CYS A 225 43.85 39.26 -4.01
C CYS A 225 42.31 39.27 -4.11
N SER A 226 41.68 38.11 -3.89
CA SER A 226 40.23 38.04 -3.73
C SER A 226 39.73 39.02 -2.64
N PRO A 227 38.53 39.62 -2.77
CA PRO A 227 37.91 40.39 -1.68
C PRO A 227 37.79 39.60 -0.36
N PHE A 228 37.74 38.27 -0.44
CA PHE A 228 37.67 37.36 0.69
C PHE A 228 39.03 36.77 1.10
N ALA A 229 40.14 37.36 0.66
CA ALA A 229 41.50 36.99 1.04
C ALA A 229 42.23 38.13 1.77
N SER A 230 43.32 37.77 2.44
CA SER A 230 44.31 38.66 3.04
C SER A 230 45.63 38.52 2.28
N CYS A 231 46.28 39.64 1.99
CA CYS A 231 47.58 39.67 1.33
C CYS A 231 48.70 39.82 2.38
N SER A 232 49.78 39.05 2.23
CA SER A 232 51.00 39.18 3.00
C SER A 232 52.22 39.26 2.08
N ALA A 233 53.09 40.25 2.32
CA ALA A 233 54.36 40.37 1.62
C ALA A 233 55.36 39.30 2.11
N LEU A 234 56.10 38.70 1.18
CA LEU A 234 57.19 37.75 1.44
C LEU A 234 58.54 38.46 1.37
N ASP A 235 59.55 37.90 2.05
CA ASP A 235 60.88 38.52 2.19
C ASP A 235 61.62 38.69 0.84
N ASP A 236 61.26 37.91 -0.18
CA ASP A 236 61.86 37.97 -1.53
C ASP A 236 61.25 39.07 -2.43
N GLY A 237 60.27 39.83 -1.92
CA GLY A 237 59.54 40.85 -2.68
C GLY A 237 58.32 40.29 -3.45
N ASP A 238 57.96 39.04 -3.19
CA ASP A 238 56.73 38.40 -3.68
C ASP A 238 55.57 38.59 -2.68
N PHE A 239 54.35 38.20 -3.05
CA PHE A 239 53.19 38.25 -2.16
C PHE A 239 52.41 36.95 -2.15
N GLU A 240 51.86 36.61 -0.98
CA GLU A 240 50.96 35.49 -0.80
C GLU A 240 49.54 36.00 -0.52
N CYS A 241 48.55 35.47 -1.23
CA CYS A 241 47.15 35.66 -0.90
C CYS A 241 46.66 34.45 -0.09
N LYS A 242 46.04 34.69 1.06
CA LYS A 242 45.44 33.64 1.88
C LYS A 242 43.96 33.91 2.11
N CYS A 243 43.10 32.94 1.82
CA CYS A 243 41.66 33.09 2.07
C CYS A 243 41.37 33.36 3.56
N LYS A 244 40.41 34.24 3.82
CA LYS A 244 39.92 34.54 5.18
C LYS A 244 39.30 33.29 5.82
N PRO A 245 39.22 33.23 7.16
CA PRO A 245 38.55 32.12 7.86
C PRO A 245 37.14 31.88 7.32
N GLY A 246 36.77 30.61 7.14
CA GLY A 246 35.47 30.23 6.56
C GLY A 246 35.43 30.18 5.03
N TYR A 247 36.54 30.49 4.35
CA TYR A 247 36.68 30.37 2.90
C TYR A 247 37.84 29.43 2.54
N HIS A 248 37.76 28.78 1.38
CA HIS A 248 38.81 27.92 0.84
C HIS A 248 39.18 28.34 -0.59
N GLY A 249 40.38 27.95 -1.03
CA GLY A 249 40.91 28.28 -2.35
C GLY A 249 42.38 28.71 -2.30
N ASP A 250 42.87 29.35 -3.35
CA ASP A 250 44.27 29.75 -3.56
C ASP A 250 44.56 31.21 -3.18
N GLY A 251 43.60 31.90 -2.56
CA GLY A 251 43.73 33.31 -2.15
C GLY A 251 43.45 34.33 -3.25
N LYS A 252 43.59 33.95 -4.52
CA LYS A 252 43.11 34.75 -5.67
C LYS A 252 41.64 34.44 -5.95
N PHE A 253 41.26 33.19 -5.78
CA PHE A 253 39.89 32.70 -5.75
C PHE A 253 39.60 32.14 -4.36
N CYS A 254 38.63 32.74 -3.67
CA CYS A 254 38.17 32.28 -2.36
C CYS A 254 36.68 32.02 -2.41
N GLN A 255 36.31 30.77 -2.18
CA GLN A 255 34.92 30.31 -2.13
C GLN A 255 34.51 30.02 -0.69
N PRO A 256 33.23 30.26 -0.33
CA PRO A 256 32.75 29.97 1.01
C PRO A 256 32.83 28.47 1.29
N LEU A 257 33.38 28.11 2.44
CA LEU A 257 33.42 26.73 2.90
C LEU A 257 32.03 26.35 3.43
N ASP A 258 31.34 25.41 2.79
CA ASP A 258 30.07 24.85 3.29
C ASP A 258 30.35 23.62 4.18
N PRO A 259 30.22 23.73 5.52
CA PRO A 259 30.48 22.60 6.40
C PRO A 259 29.50 21.45 6.18
N CYS A 260 28.30 21.67 5.62
CA CYS A 260 27.34 20.59 5.39
C CYS A 260 27.83 19.58 4.34
N THR A 261 28.77 19.96 3.47
CA THR A 261 29.41 19.06 2.48
C THR A 261 30.52 18.21 3.09
N SER A 262 31.07 18.61 4.25
CA SER A 262 32.21 17.96 4.89
C SER A 262 31.82 17.44 6.27
N ASN A 263 31.83 16.11 6.48
CA ASN A 263 31.38 15.48 7.73
C ASN A 263 29.96 15.91 8.16
N TYR A 264 29.07 16.18 7.19
CA TYR A 264 27.68 16.63 7.38
C TYR A 264 27.53 17.80 8.37
N GLY A 265 28.51 18.70 8.42
CA GLY A 265 28.52 19.85 9.32
C GLY A 265 28.60 19.49 10.80
N GLY A 266 29.06 18.30 11.14
CA GLY A 266 29.04 17.76 12.52
C GLY A 266 27.65 17.33 12.98
N CYS A 267 26.69 17.20 12.06
CA CYS A 267 25.33 16.77 12.32
C CYS A 267 25.19 15.26 12.11
N PRO A 268 24.44 14.54 12.97
CA PRO A 268 24.11 13.13 12.73
C PRO A 268 23.24 12.96 11.47
N SER A 269 23.79 12.38 10.40
CA SER A 269 23.12 12.23 9.10
C SER A 269 21.81 11.44 9.16
N ASP A 270 21.69 10.54 10.13
CA ASP A 270 20.56 9.61 10.22
C ASP A 270 19.29 10.31 10.70
N THR A 271 19.41 11.20 11.69
CA THR A 271 18.26 11.79 12.41
C THR A 271 18.12 13.31 12.22
N THR A 272 19.13 13.96 11.65
CA THR A 272 19.16 15.43 11.49
C THR A 272 19.37 15.84 10.03
N GLN A 273 19.03 17.09 9.73
CA GLN A 273 19.29 17.79 8.48
C GLN A 273 20.24 18.96 8.77
N CYS A 274 21.35 19.03 8.02
CA CYS A 274 22.31 20.12 8.12
C CYS A 274 21.78 21.36 7.39
N ARG A 275 21.93 22.54 8.01
CA ARG A 275 21.59 23.84 7.46
C ARG A 275 22.82 24.74 7.48
N TYR A 276 23.24 25.19 6.30
CA TYR A 276 24.29 26.19 6.16
C TYR A 276 23.83 27.52 6.80
N VAL A 277 24.72 28.20 7.52
CA VAL A 277 24.41 29.47 8.20
C VAL A 277 25.28 30.60 7.65
N GLU A 278 26.61 30.41 7.69
CA GLU A 278 27.60 31.37 7.23
C GLU A 278 28.88 30.62 6.82
N PRO A 279 29.79 31.23 6.04
CA PRO A 279 31.00 30.54 5.56
C PRO A 279 31.78 29.91 6.73
N GLY A 280 31.98 28.59 6.68
CA GLY A 280 32.61 27.81 7.74
C GLY A 280 31.72 27.43 8.93
N LYS A 281 30.41 27.73 8.93
CA LYS A 281 29.48 27.40 10.03
C LYS A 281 28.14 26.84 9.57
N SER A 282 27.74 25.74 10.21
CA SER A 282 26.49 25.02 9.99
C SER A 282 25.63 24.98 11.26
N SER A 283 24.37 24.60 11.11
CA SER A 283 23.43 24.32 12.19
C SER A 283 22.60 23.09 11.86
N CYS A 284 22.39 22.20 12.83
CA CYS A 284 21.56 21.01 12.60
C CYS A 284 20.10 21.28 13.00
N THR A 285 19.18 20.66 12.26
CA THR A 285 17.74 20.63 12.57
C THR A 285 17.24 19.19 12.53
N CYS A 286 16.31 18.80 13.41
CA CYS A 286 15.77 17.44 13.37
C CYS A 286 14.98 17.20 12.08
N LYS A 287 15.09 16.00 11.50
CA LYS A 287 14.21 15.60 10.41
C LYS A 287 12.75 15.59 10.90
N PRO A 288 11.75 15.78 10.01
CA PRO A 288 10.34 15.85 10.40
C PRO A 288 9.91 14.64 11.27
N GLY A 289 9.24 14.90 12.39
CA GLY A 289 8.76 13.86 13.32
C GLY A 289 9.74 13.46 14.43
N LEU A 290 10.96 14.01 14.44
CA LEU A 290 11.97 13.78 15.48
C LEU A 290 12.16 15.04 16.34
N ILE A 291 12.48 14.86 17.62
CA ILE A 291 12.80 15.90 18.60
C ILE A 291 14.23 15.76 19.10
N ARG A 292 14.80 16.84 19.61
CA ARG A 292 16.18 16.85 20.12
C ARG A 292 16.32 15.90 21.32
N ILE A 293 17.39 15.12 21.33
CA ILE A 293 17.75 14.20 22.44
C ILE A 293 18.26 15.00 23.66
N SER A 294 19.05 16.04 23.42
CA SER A 294 19.65 16.90 24.45
C SER A 294 19.57 18.38 24.04
N PHE A 295 20.14 19.27 24.86
CA PHE A 295 20.30 20.68 24.50
C PHE A 295 21.19 20.87 23.25
N ASN A 296 22.13 19.94 23.01
CA ASN A 296 23.02 19.99 21.86
C ASN A 296 22.52 19.05 20.75
N ILE A 297 22.20 19.62 19.59
CA ILE A 297 21.61 18.86 18.49
C ILE A 297 22.60 17.91 17.80
N SER A 298 23.90 18.06 18.06
CA SER A 298 24.94 17.13 17.65
C SER A 298 24.81 15.74 18.28
N ASP A 299 24.05 15.59 19.36
CA ASP A 299 23.75 14.28 19.97
C ASP A 299 22.64 13.51 19.21
N GLY A 300 22.02 14.15 18.20
CA GLY A 300 20.99 13.57 17.36
C GLY A 300 19.57 13.86 17.83
N CYS A 301 18.61 13.34 17.07
CA CYS A 301 17.18 13.48 17.35
C CYS A 301 16.53 12.11 17.55
N MET A 302 15.60 12.03 18.50
CA MET A 302 14.81 10.82 18.78
C MET A 302 13.36 11.04 18.34
N PRO A 303 12.59 9.97 18.12
CA PRO A 303 11.16 10.10 17.90
C PRO A 303 10.53 10.87 19.06
N ALA A 304 9.61 11.78 18.78
CA ALA A 304 8.89 12.52 19.82
C ALA A 304 8.10 11.55 20.71
N THR A 305 8.66 11.10 21.83
CA THR A 305 8.02 10.13 22.72
C THR A 305 6.88 10.78 23.49
N ALA A 306 5.70 10.76 22.89
CA ALA A 306 4.64 9.91 23.39
C ALA A 306 3.78 9.58 22.17
N PRO A 307 4.06 8.46 21.47
CA PRO A 307 3.36 8.10 20.23
C PRO A 307 1.83 8.08 20.42
N CYS A 308 1.36 7.88 21.64
CA CYS A 308 -0.05 7.82 22.00
C CYS A 308 -0.67 9.13 22.55
N ARG A 309 0.10 10.20 22.78
CA ARG A 309 -0.40 11.42 23.46
C ARG A 309 -1.33 12.28 22.59
N HIS A 310 -1.29 12.08 21.27
CA HIS A 310 -2.16 12.75 20.30
C HIS A 310 -2.87 11.77 19.34
N PHE A 311 -2.80 10.46 19.60
CA PHE A 311 -3.51 9.47 18.79
C PHE A 311 -4.95 9.35 19.27
N PHE A 312 -5.90 9.79 18.45
CA PHE A 312 -7.33 9.60 18.69
C PHE A 312 -7.73 8.19 18.23
N CYS A 313 -7.59 7.21 19.13
CA CYS A 313 -8.12 5.87 18.92
C CYS A 313 -9.64 5.84 19.11
N ASP A 314 -10.29 4.78 18.61
CA ASP A 314 -11.68 4.49 18.99
C ASP A 314 -11.79 4.38 20.52
N SER A 315 -12.99 4.63 21.05
CA SER A 315 -13.33 4.41 22.46
C SER A 315 -13.04 3.01 22.98
N SER A 316 -13.02 2.00 22.11
CA SER A 316 -12.69 0.60 22.44
C SER A 316 -11.36 0.15 21.80
N ALA A 317 -10.41 1.07 21.69
CA ALA A 317 -9.07 0.79 21.23
C ALA A 317 -7.99 1.36 22.15
N THR A 318 -6.95 0.57 22.35
CA THR A 318 -5.77 0.95 23.10
C THR A 318 -4.61 1.26 22.16
N CYS A 319 -3.99 2.43 22.30
CA CYS A 319 -2.77 2.75 21.57
C CYS A 319 -1.59 1.91 22.09
N LYS A 320 -0.93 1.17 21.20
CA LYS A 320 0.27 0.39 21.45
C LYS A 320 1.40 0.87 20.54
N VAL A 321 2.65 0.73 21.00
CA VAL A 321 3.85 1.06 20.22
C VAL A 321 4.45 -0.24 19.69
N ASP A 322 4.78 -0.29 18.39
CA ASP A 322 5.47 -1.44 17.79
C ASP A 322 6.98 -1.47 18.11
N GLU A 323 7.66 -2.54 17.71
CA GLU A 323 9.10 -2.74 17.94
C GLU A 323 9.97 -1.66 17.27
N GLN A 324 9.42 -0.94 16.29
CA GLN A 324 10.07 0.14 15.56
C GLN A 324 9.77 1.53 16.17
N GLY A 325 9.03 1.60 17.29
CA GLY A 325 8.72 2.84 17.98
C GLY A 325 7.53 3.63 17.42
N LYS A 326 6.71 3.03 16.54
CA LYS A 326 5.54 3.66 15.91
C LYS A 326 4.25 3.32 16.68
N ALA A 327 3.44 4.34 16.96
CA ALA A 327 2.11 4.14 17.55
C ALA A 327 1.13 3.53 16.56
N ARG A 328 0.34 2.59 17.04
CA ARG A 328 -0.86 2.08 16.37
C ARG A 328 -1.98 1.88 17.39
N CYS A 329 -3.20 2.23 17.00
CA CYS A 329 -4.37 1.86 17.78
C CYS A 329 -4.67 0.37 17.58
N VAL A 330 -4.95 -0.35 18.65
CA VAL A 330 -5.30 -1.77 18.63
C VAL A 330 -6.63 -1.91 19.32
N CYS A 331 -7.63 -2.43 18.61
CA CYS A 331 -8.95 -2.68 19.19
C CYS A 331 -8.86 -3.66 20.38
N ASP A 332 -9.79 -3.55 21.30
CA ASP A 332 -9.88 -4.44 22.46
C ASP A 332 -10.16 -5.90 22.05
N GLU A 333 -9.99 -6.83 22.99
CA GLU A 333 -10.13 -8.26 22.72
C GLU A 333 -11.54 -8.62 22.21
N GLY A 334 -11.61 -9.37 21.10
CA GLY A 334 -12.86 -9.74 20.44
C GLY A 334 -13.52 -8.62 19.61
N GLU A 335 -12.78 -7.54 19.32
CA GLU A 335 -13.19 -6.48 18.41
C GLU A 335 -12.41 -6.55 17.08
N ILE A 336 -12.99 -5.98 16.04
CA ILE A 336 -12.45 -5.96 14.68
C ILE A 336 -12.37 -4.51 14.21
N GLY A 337 -11.28 -4.12 13.55
CA GLY A 337 -11.13 -2.74 13.12
C GLY A 337 -9.68 -2.33 12.90
N ASP A 338 -9.49 -1.06 12.54
CA ASP A 338 -8.18 -0.43 12.32
C ASP A 338 -7.65 0.30 13.57
N GLY A 339 -8.31 0.12 14.73
CA GLY A 339 -8.00 0.80 15.98
C GLY A 339 -8.53 2.23 16.07
N HIS A 340 -8.88 2.87 14.95
CA HIS A 340 -9.56 4.16 14.92
C HIS A 340 -11.09 4.01 14.77
N SER A 341 -11.53 2.88 14.23
CA SER A 341 -12.91 2.44 14.21
C SER A 341 -12.94 0.97 14.57
N CYS A 342 -13.39 0.67 15.78
CA CYS A 342 -13.49 -0.69 16.30
C CYS A 342 -14.95 -1.12 16.41
N TYR A 343 -15.20 -2.37 16.05
CA TYR A 343 -16.53 -2.95 15.98
C TYR A 343 -16.51 -4.28 16.72
N GLY A 344 -17.46 -4.45 17.63
CA GLY A 344 -17.69 -5.72 18.28
C GLY A 344 -18.49 -6.71 17.44
N HIS A 345 -18.81 -7.84 18.07
CA HIS A 345 -19.79 -8.76 17.54
C HIS A 345 -21.18 -8.10 17.45
N PHE A 346 -22.06 -8.68 16.62
CA PHE A 346 -23.31 -8.05 16.20
C PHE A 346 -24.21 -7.62 17.38
N ILE A 347 -24.35 -8.48 18.40
CA ILE A 347 -25.19 -8.19 19.58
C ILE A 347 -24.68 -6.96 20.34
N ARG A 348 -23.37 -6.85 20.60
CA ARG A 348 -22.78 -5.69 21.28
C ARG A 348 -22.97 -4.39 20.50
N GLU A 349 -22.84 -4.42 19.19
CA GLU A 349 -23.10 -3.23 18.36
C GLU A 349 -24.57 -2.82 18.43
N LEU A 350 -25.49 -3.79 18.38
CA LEU A 350 -26.92 -3.53 18.53
C LEU A 350 -27.27 -2.94 19.92
N GLU A 351 -26.60 -3.39 20.99
CA GLU A 351 -26.73 -2.82 22.34
C GLU A 351 -26.20 -1.39 22.43
N ARG A 352 -25.02 -1.12 21.87
CA ARG A 352 -24.41 0.21 21.81
C ARG A 352 -25.35 1.22 21.15
N LEU A 353 -26.07 0.77 20.14
CA LEU A 353 -27.00 1.58 19.36
C LEU A 353 -28.34 1.79 20.08
N ASN A 354 -28.82 0.78 20.79
CA ASN A 354 -29.97 0.92 21.71
C ASN A 354 -29.65 1.93 22.84
N ASN A 355 -28.42 1.95 23.35
CA ASN A 355 -27.99 2.83 24.43
C ASN A 355 -27.75 4.29 23.97
N ARG A 356 -27.22 4.51 22.76
CA ARG A 356 -26.97 5.85 22.20
C ARG A 356 -28.25 6.65 21.90
N ARG A 357 -29.39 5.98 21.68
CA ARG A 357 -30.67 6.64 21.37
C ARG A 357 -31.76 6.16 22.33
N PRO A 358 -31.91 6.77 23.52
CA PRO A 358 -32.90 6.33 24.52
C PRO A 358 -34.37 6.40 24.03
N ASN A 359 -34.67 7.20 22.99
CA ASN A 359 -36.00 7.26 22.36
C ASN A 359 -36.30 6.06 21.43
N LEU A 360 -35.33 5.15 21.23
CA LEU A 360 -35.39 3.96 20.39
C LEU A 360 -35.50 2.66 21.20
N ARG A 361 -36.25 2.67 22.33
CA ARG A 361 -36.67 1.48 23.10
C ARG A 361 -37.37 0.37 22.27
N LYS A 362 -37.51 0.56 20.96
CA LYS A 362 -37.99 -0.40 19.95
C LYS A 362 -37.04 -1.58 19.75
N LEU A 363 -35.73 -1.43 20.03
CA LEU A 363 -34.74 -2.49 19.77
C LEU A 363 -34.55 -3.46 20.95
N THR A 364 -34.98 -3.11 22.16
CA THR A 364 -34.86 -3.97 23.36
C THR A 364 -35.48 -5.36 23.16
N THR A 365 -36.63 -5.43 22.49
CA THR A 365 -37.31 -6.70 22.20
C THR A 365 -36.55 -7.51 21.15
N ALA A 366 -35.99 -6.85 20.12
CA ALA A 366 -35.16 -7.51 19.12
C ALA A 366 -33.86 -8.03 19.71
N LEU A 367 -33.22 -7.26 20.61
CA LEU A 367 -32.08 -7.70 21.41
C LEU A 367 -32.42 -8.92 22.25
N SER A 368 -33.56 -8.93 22.94
CA SER A 368 -33.99 -10.11 23.70
C SER A 368 -34.24 -11.33 22.80
N MET A 369 -34.84 -11.16 21.62
CA MET A 369 -35.10 -12.26 20.68
C MET A 369 -33.79 -12.81 20.11
N LEU A 370 -32.92 -11.93 19.61
CA LEU A 370 -31.64 -12.30 19.00
C LEU A 370 -30.68 -12.86 20.03
N GLY A 371 -30.60 -12.27 21.22
CA GLY A 371 -29.74 -12.72 22.31
C GLY A 371 -30.14 -14.10 22.85
N LYS A 372 -31.43 -14.29 23.20
CA LYS A 372 -31.92 -15.59 23.72
C LYS A 372 -31.94 -16.69 22.67
N GLY A 373 -32.22 -16.35 21.41
CA GLY A 373 -32.33 -17.32 20.32
C GLY A 373 -30.99 -17.61 19.65
N CYS A 374 -30.33 -16.58 19.13
CA CYS A 374 -29.19 -16.66 18.24
C CYS A 374 -27.94 -15.94 18.79
N GLY A 375 -27.86 -15.70 20.10
CA GLY A 375 -26.77 -14.93 20.70
C GLY A 375 -25.40 -15.56 20.46
N GLU A 376 -25.29 -16.89 20.59
CA GLU A 376 -24.03 -17.61 20.41
C GLU A 376 -23.51 -17.50 18.97
N ILE A 377 -24.35 -17.81 17.97
CA ILE A 377 -23.99 -17.74 16.55
C ILE A 377 -23.64 -16.32 16.12
N LEU A 378 -24.38 -15.30 16.59
CA LEU A 378 -24.14 -13.89 16.28
C LEU A 378 -22.92 -13.30 17.01
N SER A 379 -22.38 -14.02 17.99
CA SER A 379 -21.18 -13.62 18.74
C SER A 379 -19.92 -14.32 18.27
N LYS A 380 -20.02 -15.58 17.82
CA LYS A 380 -18.86 -16.44 17.49
C LYS A 380 -18.71 -16.79 16.01
N SER A 381 -19.75 -16.62 15.21
CA SER A 381 -19.77 -17.03 13.80
C SER A 381 -20.12 -15.85 12.88
N GLY A 382 -19.86 -16.00 11.58
CA GLY A 382 -20.15 -15.01 10.56
C GLY A 382 -19.32 -15.22 9.29
N PRO A 383 -19.42 -14.31 8.31
CA PRO A 383 -20.20 -13.08 8.31
C PRO A 383 -21.71 -13.31 8.10
N PHE A 384 -22.54 -12.44 8.68
CA PHE A 384 -24.00 -12.47 8.55
C PHE A 384 -24.56 -11.09 8.23
N THR A 385 -25.68 -11.08 7.50
CA THR A 385 -26.58 -9.93 7.38
C THR A 385 -27.81 -10.20 8.24
N VAL A 386 -28.02 -9.37 9.27
CA VAL A 386 -29.12 -9.56 10.22
C VAL A 386 -30.19 -8.49 10.01
N LEU A 387 -31.43 -8.94 9.81
CA LEU A 387 -32.61 -8.09 9.70
C LEU A 387 -33.17 -7.85 11.10
N VAL A 388 -33.04 -6.63 11.63
CA VAL A 388 -33.45 -6.35 13.02
C VAL A 388 -34.90 -5.87 13.06
N PRO A 389 -35.85 -6.67 13.55
CA PRO A 389 -37.25 -6.27 13.54
C PRO A 389 -37.53 -5.09 14.48
N SER A 390 -38.42 -4.19 14.05
CA SER A 390 -39.01 -3.15 14.92
C SER A 390 -40.37 -3.64 15.43
N PHE A 391 -40.50 -3.93 16.71
CA PHE A 391 -41.77 -4.41 17.26
C PHE A 391 -42.68 -3.27 17.72
N SER A 392 -43.99 -3.44 17.49
CA SER A 392 -45.03 -2.58 18.06
C SER A 392 -45.43 -3.05 19.48
N PRO A 393 -45.95 -2.18 20.37
CA PRO A 393 -46.24 -2.51 21.77
C PRO A 393 -47.02 -3.82 22.04
N PRO A 394 -48.06 -4.20 21.27
CA PRO A 394 -48.78 -5.45 21.51
C PRO A 394 -48.02 -6.72 21.10
N GLU A 395 -47.10 -6.66 20.12
CA GLU A 395 -46.26 -7.79 19.70
C GLU A 395 -45.14 -8.08 20.72
N ILE A 396 -44.72 -7.06 21.47
CA ILE A 396 -43.65 -7.14 22.47
C ILE A 396 -44.03 -8.09 23.63
N LEU A 397 -45.29 -8.10 24.06
CA LEU A 397 -45.77 -8.99 25.15
C LEU A 397 -45.74 -10.47 24.76
N LEU A 398 -46.04 -10.78 23.50
CA LEU A 398 -45.97 -12.15 22.96
C LEU A 398 -44.52 -12.64 22.87
N LEU A 399 -43.59 -11.78 22.44
CA LEU A 399 -42.17 -12.12 22.29
C LEU A 399 -41.40 -12.24 23.61
N LEU A 400 -41.71 -11.39 24.59
CA LEU A 400 -41.07 -11.43 25.92
C LEU A 400 -41.50 -12.67 26.73
N SER A 401 -42.66 -13.25 26.43
CA SER A 401 -43.18 -14.48 27.05
C SER A 401 -42.82 -15.75 26.26
N MET A 402 -42.08 -15.65 25.16
CA MET A 402 -41.69 -16.82 24.36
C MET A 402 -40.69 -17.71 25.09
N LYS A 403 -40.89 -19.02 24.96
CA LYS A 403 -39.90 -20.04 25.31
C LYS A 403 -38.68 -19.91 24.39
N GLU A 404 -37.51 -20.24 24.92
CA GLU A 404 -36.21 -20.15 24.23
C GLU A 404 -36.18 -20.90 22.88
N SER A 405 -36.90 -22.02 22.77
CA SER A 405 -37.03 -22.80 21.53
C SER A 405 -37.70 -22.01 20.40
N LEU A 406 -38.71 -21.20 20.71
CA LEU A 406 -39.40 -20.38 19.72
C LEU A 406 -38.55 -19.18 19.32
N SER A 407 -37.83 -18.57 20.28
CA SER A 407 -36.87 -17.50 19.99
C SER A 407 -35.75 -17.97 19.04
N ARG A 408 -35.25 -19.21 19.21
CA ARG A 408 -34.28 -19.85 18.30
C ARG A 408 -34.79 -19.98 16.86
N SER A 409 -36.02 -20.43 16.66
CA SER A 409 -36.57 -20.59 15.32
C SER A 409 -36.84 -19.23 14.65
N VAL A 410 -37.35 -18.26 15.40
CA VAL A 410 -37.69 -16.94 14.86
C VAL A 410 -36.44 -16.11 14.53
N CYS A 411 -35.38 -16.20 15.34
CA CYS A 411 -34.16 -15.45 15.05
C CYS A 411 -33.47 -15.92 13.76
N LYS A 412 -33.53 -17.21 13.41
CA LYS A 412 -32.96 -17.76 12.17
C LYS A 412 -33.61 -17.21 10.89
N LEU A 413 -34.89 -16.83 10.94
CA LEU A 413 -35.59 -16.13 9.84
C LEU A 413 -35.04 -14.72 9.57
N HIS A 414 -34.26 -14.17 10.51
CA HIS A 414 -33.74 -12.82 10.45
C HIS A 414 -32.23 -12.79 10.15
N ILE A 415 -31.59 -13.94 9.94
CA ILE A 415 -30.15 -14.04 9.69
C ILE A 415 -29.93 -14.60 8.29
N ILE A 416 -29.18 -13.87 7.48
CA ILE A 416 -28.76 -14.26 6.13
C ILE A 416 -27.24 -14.51 6.17
N PRO A 417 -26.74 -15.66 5.69
CA PRO A 417 -25.31 -15.89 5.54
C PRO A 417 -24.66 -14.91 4.55
N GLY A 418 -23.45 -14.44 4.88
CA GLY A 418 -22.71 -13.48 4.08
C GLY A 418 -22.98 -12.02 4.44
N GLN A 419 -22.04 -11.15 4.08
CA GLN A 419 -22.18 -9.70 4.24
C GLN A 419 -22.79 -9.09 2.97
N HIS A 420 -23.97 -8.48 3.11
CA HIS A 420 -24.70 -7.88 2.00
C HIS A 420 -24.95 -6.39 2.28
N LEU A 421 -24.32 -5.51 1.50
CA LEU A 421 -24.51 -4.07 1.66
C LEU A 421 -25.80 -3.63 0.95
N ILE A 422 -26.53 -2.71 1.58
CA ILE A 422 -27.80 -2.18 1.05
C ILE A 422 -27.64 -1.67 -0.38
N LYS A 423 -26.56 -0.92 -0.64
CA LYS A 423 -26.28 -0.35 -1.96
C LYS A 423 -26.22 -1.41 -3.05
N ASP A 424 -25.76 -2.61 -2.72
CA ASP A 424 -25.58 -3.72 -3.66
C ASP A 424 -26.88 -4.51 -3.81
N LEU A 425 -27.72 -4.55 -2.76
CA LEU A 425 -29.07 -5.14 -2.80
C LEU A 425 -30.07 -4.29 -3.59
N LEU A 426 -29.86 -2.98 -3.65
CA LEU A 426 -30.76 -2.00 -4.29
C LEU A 426 -30.12 -1.31 -5.50
N ALA A 427 -28.98 -1.81 -5.99
CA ALA A 427 -28.16 -1.16 -7.03
C ALA A 427 -28.88 -0.94 -8.37
N SER A 428 -29.91 -1.73 -8.67
CA SER A 428 -30.66 -1.62 -9.93
C SER A 428 -32.18 -1.61 -9.68
N PRO A 429 -32.91 -0.63 -10.23
CA PRO A 429 -34.36 -0.51 -10.05
C PRO A 429 -35.17 -1.62 -10.74
N LEU A 430 -34.55 -2.42 -11.62
CA LEU A 430 -35.21 -3.48 -12.40
C LEU A 430 -34.90 -4.92 -11.94
N THR A 431 -33.95 -5.13 -11.02
CA THR A 431 -33.55 -6.48 -10.61
C THR A 431 -34.01 -6.78 -9.18
N SER A 432 -34.90 -7.76 -9.02
CA SER A 432 -35.18 -8.35 -7.71
C SER A 432 -34.04 -9.29 -7.31
N LYS A 433 -33.44 -9.11 -6.14
CA LYS A 433 -32.44 -10.04 -5.59
C LYS A 433 -33.09 -10.95 -4.55
N THR A 434 -32.86 -12.25 -4.66
CA THR A 434 -33.39 -13.27 -3.72
C THR A 434 -32.25 -13.77 -2.83
N LEU A 435 -32.43 -13.69 -1.52
CA LEU A 435 -31.49 -14.19 -0.51
C LEU A 435 -32.16 -15.26 0.36
N TRP A 436 -31.36 -16.12 0.99
CA TRP A 436 -31.84 -17.21 1.84
C TRP A 436 -31.44 -16.99 3.29
N THR A 437 -32.38 -17.21 4.20
CA THR A 437 -32.16 -17.10 5.64
C THR A 437 -31.61 -18.40 6.21
N LEU A 438 -31.06 -18.36 7.44
CA LEU A 438 -30.65 -19.56 8.18
C LEU A 438 -31.80 -20.51 8.48
N ALA A 439 -33.05 -20.08 8.37
CA ALA A 439 -34.22 -20.95 8.49
C ALA A 439 -34.58 -21.67 7.16
N GLY A 440 -33.86 -21.40 6.06
CA GLY A 440 -34.16 -21.93 4.73
C GLY A 440 -35.23 -21.15 3.96
N GLU A 441 -35.72 -20.03 4.50
CA GLU A 441 -36.73 -19.19 3.83
C GLU A 441 -36.09 -18.20 2.85
N SER A 442 -36.69 -18.04 1.68
CA SER A 442 -36.25 -17.09 0.65
C SER A 442 -36.87 -15.70 0.85
N LEU A 443 -36.04 -14.65 0.77
CA LEU A 443 -36.44 -13.25 0.86
C LEU A 443 -36.11 -12.53 -0.45
N THR A 444 -37.11 -11.90 -1.07
CA THR A 444 -36.97 -11.13 -2.31
C THR A 444 -36.94 -9.63 -2.01
N PHE A 445 -35.87 -8.94 -2.41
CA PHE A 445 -35.70 -7.50 -2.22
C PHE A 445 -36.05 -6.74 -3.51
N THR A 446 -36.94 -5.75 -3.42
CA THR A 446 -37.35 -4.87 -4.54
C THR A 446 -37.24 -3.39 -4.15
N SER A 447 -36.92 -2.53 -5.13
CA SER A 447 -36.58 -1.12 -4.94
C SER A 447 -37.73 -0.23 -4.42
N SER A 448 -38.98 -0.67 -4.51
CA SER A 448 -40.18 0.17 -4.33
C SER A 448 -40.83 0.15 -2.94
N LYS A 449 -40.27 -0.56 -1.94
CA LYS A 449 -40.94 -0.80 -0.64
C LYS A 449 -40.23 -0.27 0.63
N TYR A 450 -39.16 0.52 0.51
CA TYR A 450 -38.34 0.92 1.67
C TYR A 450 -38.23 2.45 1.79
N LEU A 451 -38.79 3.02 2.87
CA LEU A 451 -38.73 4.45 3.24
C LEU A 451 -37.79 4.64 4.46
N TRP A 452 -36.91 5.63 4.38
CA TRP A 452 -35.68 5.76 5.17
C TRP A 452 -35.78 6.79 6.32
N PRO A 453 -34.97 6.64 7.39
CA PRO A 453 -34.28 7.75 8.02
C PRO A 453 -32.82 7.80 7.55
N LYS A 454 -32.39 8.94 6.95
CA LYS A 454 -30.97 9.19 6.65
C LYS A 454 -30.15 9.21 7.94
N THR A 455 -29.06 8.45 8.01
CA THR A 455 -27.97 8.71 8.94
C THR A 455 -26.64 8.69 8.19
N GLU A 456 -25.81 9.71 8.42
CA GLU A 456 -24.60 10.04 7.66
C GLU A 456 -23.35 9.23 8.05
N LYS A 457 -23.48 8.15 8.81
CA LYS A 457 -22.31 7.39 9.30
C LYS A 457 -22.59 5.90 9.31
N GLY A 458 -22.42 5.24 8.16
CA GLY A 458 -22.06 3.81 8.03
C GLY A 458 -22.84 2.73 8.80
N GLU A 459 -23.92 3.05 9.49
CA GLU A 459 -24.66 2.13 10.36
C GLU A 459 -25.94 1.70 9.63
N VAL A 460 -25.93 0.47 9.13
CA VAL A 460 -27.10 -0.14 8.49
C VAL A 460 -28.02 -0.70 9.57
N PHE A 461 -29.08 0.05 9.87
CA PHE A 461 -30.28 -0.47 10.50
C PHE A 461 -31.42 -0.52 9.50
N PHE A 462 -32.05 -1.68 9.37
CA PHE A 462 -33.44 -1.71 8.96
C PHE A 462 -34.31 -2.00 10.17
N LEU A 463 -35.11 -1.00 10.54
CA LEU A 463 -36.41 -1.18 11.17
C LEU A 463 -37.39 -1.37 10.01
N GLN A 464 -37.76 -2.61 9.69
CA GLN A 464 -38.98 -2.85 8.91
C GLN A 464 -39.98 -3.56 9.82
N THR A 465 -41.21 -3.06 9.80
CA THR A 465 -42.41 -3.83 10.12
C THR A 465 -42.28 -5.20 9.50
N THR A 466 -42.35 -6.23 10.35
CA THR A 466 -42.33 -7.65 10.02
C THR A 466 -42.81 -7.89 8.58
N PRO A 467 -42.04 -8.54 7.68
CA PRO A 467 -42.72 -9.31 6.65
C PRO A 467 -43.68 -10.18 7.44
N LYS A 468 -45.00 -9.97 7.26
CA LYS A 468 -45.99 -10.91 7.78
C LYS A 468 -45.43 -12.26 7.37
N PRO A 469 -45.04 -13.15 8.30
CA PRO A 469 -44.73 -14.50 7.89
C PRO A 469 -45.97 -14.92 7.11
N THR A 470 -45.83 -15.13 5.79
CA THR A 470 -46.64 -16.17 5.15
C THR A 470 -46.54 -17.29 6.14
N GLN A 471 -47.66 -17.61 6.79
CA GLN A 471 -47.73 -18.52 7.94
C GLN A 471 -46.65 -19.58 7.76
N PRO A 472 -45.82 -19.88 8.77
CA PRO A 472 -44.88 -20.98 8.64
C PRO A 472 -45.66 -22.13 8.01
N LYS A 473 -45.25 -22.57 6.81
CA LYS A 473 -46.06 -23.50 5.99
C LYS A 473 -46.38 -24.79 6.75
N TYR A 474 -45.75 -24.97 7.91
CA TYR A 474 -46.03 -25.98 8.90
C TYR A 474 -46.38 -25.29 10.22
N PRO A 475 -47.62 -25.45 10.73
CA PRO A 475 -47.93 -25.03 12.09
C PRO A 475 -47.00 -25.79 13.04
N PHE A 476 -46.23 -25.06 13.85
CA PHE A 476 -45.43 -25.60 14.95
C PHE A 476 -46.37 -26.15 16.03
N ASN A 477 -46.90 -27.33 15.76
CA ASN A 477 -47.48 -28.27 16.72
C ASN A 477 -46.76 -29.63 16.59
N VAL A 478 -45.46 -29.60 16.22
CA VAL A 478 -44.60 -30.77 16.34
C VAL A 478 -44.37 -30.98 17.82
N SER A 479 -45.15 -31.90 18.38
CA SER A 479 -44.97 -32.38 19.74
C SER A 479 -43.50 -32.78 19.91
N LEU A 480 -42.79 -32.08 20.81
CA LEU A 480 -41.44 -32.42 21.31
C LEU A 480 -41.33 -33.86 21.88
N GLN A 481 -42.41 -34.64 21.83
CA GLN A 481 -42.47 -36.02 22.28
C GLN A 481 -42.36 -37.06 21.15
N LYS A 482 -42.37 -36.66 19.88
CA LYS A 482 -42.19 -37.61 18.76
C LYS A 482 -40.70 -37.81 18.44
N SER A 483 -40.29 -39.07 18.28
CA SER A 483 -38.98 -39.44 17.76
C SER A 483 -38.87 -39.13 16.27
N ILE A 484 -37.65 -39.11 15.73
CA ILE A 484 -37.38 -38.92 14.31
C ILE A 484 -38.18 -39.91 13.46
N GLY A 485 -38.16 -41.20 13.81
CA GLY A 485 -38.93 -42.23 13.10
C GLY A 485 -40.42 -41.88 13.01
N LYS A 486 -41.03 -41.45 14.12
CA LYS A 486 -42.45 -41.05 14.16
C LYS A 486 -42.74 -39.76 13.39
N ILE A 487 -41.76 -38.85 13.27
CA ILE A 487 -41.92 -37.62 12.49
C ILE A 487 -41.90 -37.96 11.00
N LEU A 488 -40.90 -38.73 10.56
CA LEU A 488 -40.78 -39.19 9.17
C LEU A 488 -42.02 -39.95 8.71
N ALA A 489 -42.62 -40.76 9.59
CA ALA A 489 -43.84 -41.51 9.33
C ALA A 489 -45.15 -40.70 9.33
N SER A 490 -45.13 -39.49 9.90
CA SER A 490 -46.36 -38.70 10.09
C SER A 490 -46.51 -37.51 9.16
N MET A 491 -45.43 -37.15 8.45
CA MET A 491 -45.41 -35.98 7.58
C MET A 491 -45.33 -36.41 6.11
N ASP A 492 -46.28 -35.91 5.33
CA ASP A 492 -46.43 -36.18 3.89
C ASP A 492 -45.17 -35.88 3.07
N VAL A 493 -44.40 -34.86 3.47
CA VAL A 493 -43.14 -34.46 2.83
C VAL A 493 -42.03 -35.52 2.87
N PHE A 494 -42.14 -36.55 3.72
CA PHE A 494 -41.15 -37.61 3.87
C PHE A 494 -41.61 -38.99 3.40
N ASN A 495 -42.85 -39.14 2.91
CA ASN A 495 -43.43 -40.45 2.56
C ASN A 495 -42.54 -41.31 1.65
N ARG A 496 -41.87 -40.71 0.64
CA ARG A 496 -40.96 -41.45 -0.25
C ARG A 496 -39.71 -41.94 0.49
N PHE A 497 -39.17 -41.11 1.36
CA PHE A 497 -38.02 -41.46 2.17
C PHE A 497 -38.37 -42.51 3.23
N GLU A 498 -39.57 -42.43 3.83
CA GLU A 498 -40.08 -43.47 4.73
C GLU A 498 -40.15 -44.83 4.04
N THR A 499 -40.71 -44.92 2.83
CA THR A 499 -40.74 -46.19 2.07
C THR A 499 -39.33 -46.76 1.85
N ILE A 500 -38.34 -45.89 1.63
CA ILE A 500 -36.93 -46.31 1.53
C ILE A 500 -36.43 -46.86 2.87
N LEU A 501 -36.75 -46.21 3.99
CA LEU A 501 -36.36 -46.64 5.33
C LEU A 501 -36.97 -47.98 5.71
N GLU A 502 -38.26 -48.20 5.40
CA GLU A 502 -38.97 -49.46 5.64
C GLU A 502 -38.32 -50.62 4.88
N ASN A 503 -38.00 -50.42 3.60
CA ASN A 503 -37.29 -51.41 2.78
C ASN A 503 -35.89 -51.75 3.31
N CYS A 504 -35.27 -50.83 4.06
CA CYS A 504 -33.97 -51.06 4.68
C CYS A 504 -34.05 -51.66 6.10
N GLY A 505 -35.26 -51.82 6.69
CA GLY A 505 -35.46 -52.39 8.02
C GLY A 505 -34.97 -51.51 9.18
N LEU A 506 -34.86 -50.20 8.96
CA LEU A 506 -34.20 -49.26 9.86
C LEU A 506 -35.06 -48.24 10.64
N PRO A 507 -36.41 -48.19 10.55
CA PRO A 507 -37.22 -47.28 11.39
C PRO A 507 -36.91 -47.41 12.89
N SER A 508 -36.58 -48.63 13.35
CA SER A 508 -36.31 -48.94 14.75
C SER A 508 -35.09 -48.21 15.33
N ILE A 509 -34.05 -47.92 14.53
CA ILE A 509 -32.85 -47.19 14.99
C ILE A 509 -33.19 -45.72 15.23
N LEU A 510 -34.00 -45.13 14.35
CA LEU A 510 -34.44 -43.74 14.44
C LEU A 510 -35.50 -43.51 15.52
N GLU A 511 -35.97 -44.57 16.18
CA GLU A 511 -36.80 -44.52 17.39
C GLU A 511 -36.00 -44.71 18.69
N GLY A 512 -34.75 -45.15 18.59
CA GLY A 512 -33.86 -45.37 19.72
C GLY A 512 -33.43 -44.08 20.45
N PRO A 513 -32.73 -44.21 21.59
CA PRO A 513 -32.18 -43.06 22.30
C PRO A 513 -31.15 -42.36 21.42
N GLY A 514 -31.42 -41.08 21.12
CA GLY A 514 -30.53 -40.22 20.34
C GLY A 514 -29.30 -39.76 21.13
N PRO A 515 -28.57 -38.75 20.64
CA PRO A 515 -28.97 -37.79 19.61
C PRO A 515 -28.60 -38.20 18.17
N PHE A 516 -29.55 -38.02 17.24
CA PHE A 516 -29.32 -38.18 15.81
C PHE A 516 -29.48 -36.86 15.02
N THR A 517 -28.81 -36.75 13.87
CA THR A 517 -29.17 -35.80 12.81
C THR A 517 -29.45 -36.56 11.53
N VAL A 518 -30.58 -36.30 10.88
CA VAL A 518 -30.99 -36.98 9.64
C VAL A 518 -31.15 -35.97 8.51
N PHE A 519 -30.44 -36.19 7.41
CA PHE A 519 -30.62 -35.44 6.17
C PHE A 519 -31.62 -36.17 5.27
N ALA A 520 -32.90 -35.84 5.36
CA ALA A 520 -33.95 -36.52 4.62
C ALA A 520 -34.14 -35.89 3.22
N PRO A 521 -34.06 -36.65 2.11
CA PRO A 521 -34.42 -36.15 0.78
C PRO A 521 -35.92 -35.86 0.65
N SER A 522 -36.27 -34.87 -0.17
CA SER A 522 -37.66 -34.56 -0.51
C SER A 522 -38.28 -35.64 -1.41
N ASN A 523 -39.60 -35.73 -1.42
CA ASN A 523 -40.33 -36.63 -2.31
C ASN A 523 -39.96 -36.37 -3.80
N ASP A 524 -39.84 -35.09 -4.20
CA ASP A 524 -39.46 -34.70 -5.56
C ASP A 524 -38.05 -35.20 -5.91
N ALA A 525 -37.13 -35.15 -4.95
CA ALA A 525 -35.76 -35.64 -5.11
C ALA A 525 -35.69 -37.16 -5.26
N VAL A 526 -36.55 -37.91 -4.55
CA VAL A 526 -36.65 -39.36 -4.70
C VAL A 526 -37.30 -39.72 -6.04
N ASP A 527 -38.32 -38.98 -6.45
CA ASP A 527 -39.03 -39.23 -7.70
C ASP A 527 -38.18 -38.90 -8.95
N SER A 528 -37.25 -37.95 -8.85
CA SER A 528 -36.32 -37.60 -9.95
C SER A 528 -35.26 -38.67 -10.25
N LEU A 529 -35.07 -39.67 -9.38
CA LEU A 529 -34.15 -40.79 -9.61
C LEU A 529 -34.81 -42.03 -10.22
N ARG A 530 -36.08 -41.93 -10.65
CA ARG A 530 -36.87 -43.05 -11.23
C ARG A 530 -36.36 -43.57 -12.59
N ASP A 531 -35.26 -43.04 -13.12
CA ASP A 531 -34.60 -43.47 -14.37
C ASP A 531 -33.85 -44.82 -14.28
N GLY A 532 -34.19 -45.67 -13.31
CA GLY A 532 -33.52 -46.96 -13.03
C GLY A 532 -32.36 -46.88 -12.03
N ARG A 533 -31.87 -45.67 -11.70
CA ARG A 533 -30.83 -45.46 -10.66
C ARG A 533 -31.34 -45.78 -9.24
N LEU A 534 -32.61 -45.45 -8.96
CA LEU A 534 -33.27 -45.80 -7.71
C LEU A 534 -33.33 -47.33 -7.53
N ILE A 535 -33.67 -48.06 -8.60
CA ILE A 535 -33.75 -49.53 -8.59
C ILE A 535 -32.36 -50.12 -8.33
N TYR A 536 -31.32 -49.61 -8.99
CA TYR A 536 -29.95 -50.05 -8.74
C TYR A 536 -29.48 -49.81 -7.29
N LEU A 537 -29.76 -48.63 -6.72
CA LEU A 537 -29.40 -48.28 -5.34
C LEU A 537 -30.07 -49.21 -4.30
N PHE A 538 -31.30 -49.68 -4.56
CA PHE A 538 -32.13 -50.35 -3.58
C PHE A 538 -32.41 -51.84 -3.84
N THR A 539 -32.07 -52.41 -5.01
CA THR A 539 -32.35 -53.83 -5.35
C THR A 539 -31.11 -54.70 -5.50
N GLU A 540 -30.05 -54.24 -6.19
CA GLU A 540 -28.86 -55.06 -6.46
C GLU A 540 -27.77 -54.99 -5.37
N VAL A 541 -27.81 -53.98 -4.49
CA VAL A 541 -26.88 -53.84 -3.35
C VAL A 541 -27.51 -54.34 -2.04
N SER A 542 -28.16 -55.50 -2.10
CA SER A 542 -29.02 -56.08 -1.04
C SER A 542 -28.29 -56.45 0.27
N GLY A 543 -27.00 -56.14 0.42
CA GLY A 543 -26.19 -56.35 1.62
C GLY A 543 -25.76 -55.09 2.39
N LEU A 544 -26.03 -53.88 1.88
CA LEU A 544 -25.53 -52.61 2.44
C LEU A 544 -26.63 -51.58 2.80
N GLY A 545 -27.90 -51.98 2.91
CA GLY A 545 -29.02 -51.09 3.26
C GLY A 545 -28.76 -50.27 4.55
N SER A 546 -28.12 -50.88 5.55
CA SER A 546 -27.70 -50.20 6.79
C SER A 546 -26.65 -49.10 6.56
N THR A 547 -25.76 -49.26 5.57
CA THR A 547 -24.67 -48.31 5.26
C THR A 547 -25.19 -47.08 4.53
N HIS A 548 -26.23 -47.24 3.70
CA HIS A 548 -26.89 -46.11 3.02
C HIS A 548 -27.60 -45.18 4.00
N LEU A 549 -28.35 -45.71 4.98
CA LEU A 549 -28.95 -44.84 5.98
C LEU A 549 -27.89 -44.19 6.88
N CYS A 550 -26.84 -44.94 7.23
CA CYS A 550 -25.68 -44.39 7.96
C CYS A 550 -25.04 -43.21 7.21
N PHE A 551 -25.22 -43.09 5.90
CA PHE A 551 -24.76 -41.94 5.12
C PHE A 551 -25.65 -40.69 5.30
N TYR A 552 -26.96 -40.87 5.46
CA TYR A 552 -27.90 -39.77 5.71
C TYR A 552 -28.02 -39.40 7.19
N THR A 553 -27.33 -40.11 8.08
CA THR A 553 -27.50 -39.99 9.53
C THR A 553 -26.18 -39.73 10.24
N LEU A 554 -26.23 -38.93 11.30
CA LEU A 554 -25.10 -38.63 12.18
C LEU A 554 -25.49 -38.97 13.63
N SER A 555 -24.54 -39.51 14.40
CA SER A 555 -24.69 -39.80 15.83
C SER A 555 -24.40 -38.58 16.72
N LEU A 556 -24.87 -37.41 16.29
CA LEU A 556 -24.77 -36.14 17.01
C LEU A 556 -25.95 -35.26 16.62
N GLN A 557 -26.44 -34.44 17.55
CA GLN A 557 -27.44 -33.40 17.25
C GLN A 557 -26.74 -32.17 16.65
N LEU A 558 -26.93 -31.96 15.36
CA LEU A 558 -26.30 -30.90 14.58
C LEU A 558 -27.39 -29.98 14.02
N THR A 559 -27.57 -28.85 14.68
CA THR A 559 -28.41 -27.75 14.20
C THR A 559 -27.76 -27.04 13.02
N VAL A 560 -28.53 -26.26 12.26
CA VAL A 560 -28.01 -25.48 11.12
C VAL A 560 -26.91 -24.51 11.54
N ASP A 561 -27.00 -23.92 12.75
CA ASP A 561 -26.01 -22.99 13.30
C ASP A 561 -24.63 -23.64 13.53
N LYS A 562 -24.63 -24.91 13.97
CA LYS A 562 -23.40 -25.71 14.08
C LYS A 562 -22.94 -26.20 12.71
N LEU A 563 -23.87 -26.59 11.83
CA LEU A 563 -23.58 -27.10 10.49
C LEU A 563 -22.81 -26.07 9.65
N ILE A 564 -23.23 -24.80 9.64
CA ILE A 564 -22.55 -23.74 8.87
C ILE A 564 -21.18 -23.36 9.44
N SER A 565 -20.93 -23.68 10.70
CA SER A 565 -19.63 -23.43 11.36
C SER A 565 -18.62 -24.54 11.05
N LEU A 566 -19.10 -25.72 10.61
CA LEU A 566 -18.29 -26.85 10.18
C LEU A 566 -18.13 -26.81 8.66
N LYS A 567 -16.92 -27.02 8.14
CA LYS A 567 -16.65 -27.15 6.68
C LYS A 567 -16.88 -28.56 6.15
N GLN A 568 -16.87 -29.54 7.05
CA GLN A 568 -17.02 -30.95 6.73
C GLN A 568 -17.70 -31.65 7.91
N ILE A 569 -18.55 -32.62 7.59
CA ILE A 569 -19.23 -33.47 8.57
C ILE A 569 -18.97 -34.93 8.25
N GLN A 570 -18.87 -35.75 9.29
CA GLN A 570 -18.66 -37.18 9.16
C GLN A 570 -19.96 -37.92 9.48
N THR A 571 -20.42 -38.73 8.54
CA THR A 571 -21.65 -39.52 8.64
C THR A 571 -21.41 -40.80 9.44
N MET A 572 -22.47 -41.47 9.93
CA MET A 572 -22.33 -42.78 10.57
C MET A 572 -21.76 -43.85 9.63
N ALA A 573 -21.79 -43.62 8.31
CA ALA A 573 -21.16 -44.47 7.31
C ALA A 573 -19.64 -44.19 7.17
N ASN A 574 -19.06 -43.39 8.07
CA ASN A 574 -17.67 -42.95 8.05
C ASN A 574 -17.29 -42.21 6.75
N GLN A 575 -18.25 -41.51 6.14
CA GLN A 575 -18.03 -40.71 4.93
C GLN A 575 -18.08 -39.23 5.24
N VAL A 576 -17.24 -38.47 4.53
CA VAL A 576 -17.15 -37.02 4.69
C VAL A 576 -18.09 -36.34 3.72
N VAL A 577 -18.97 -35.48 4.24
CA VAL A 577 -19.85 -34.61 3.46
C VAL A 577 -19.39 -33.17 3.65
N LEU A 578 -19.16 -32.46 2.56
CA LEU A 578 -18.76 -31.05 2.58
C LEU A 578 -19.98 -30.13 2.71
N THR A 579 -19.81 -29.01 3.39
CA THR A 579 -20.82 -27.96 3.57
C THR A 579 -20.35 -26.70 2.83
N ASN A 580 -21.15 -26.24 1.86
CA ASN A 580 -20.87 -25.02 1.10
C ASN A 580 -22.03 -24.03 1.25
N ILE A 581 -21.72 -22.74 1.27
CA ILE A 581 -22.70 -21.65 1.36
C ILE A 581 -22.47 -20.73 0.18
N THR A 582 -23.52 -20.45 -0.61
CA THR A 582 -23.42 -19.52 -1.74
C THR A 582 -23.48 -18.07 -1.28
N GLU A 583 -23.12 -17.14 -2.17
CA GLU A 583 -23.24 -15.71 -1.90
C GLU A 583 -24.67 -15.30 -1.52
N GLU A 584 -25.69 -15.96 -2.08
CA GLU A 584 -27.10 -15.70 -1.77
C GLU A 584 -27.56 -16.28 -0.42
N GLY A 585 -26.66 -16.97 0.30
CA GLY A 585 -26.91 -17.55 1.61
C GLY A 585 -27.54 -18.95 1.58
N ARG A 586 -27.55 -19.61 0.42
CA ARG A 586 -28.12 -20.96 0.30
C ARG A 586 -27.09 -22.01 0.71
N ILE A 587 -27.50 -22.95 1.56
CA ILE A 587 -26.62 -23.96 2.16
C ILE A 587 -26.71 -25.25 1.33
N PHE A 588 -25.57 -25.76 0.91
CA PHE A 588 -25.41 -26.96 0.09
C PHE A 588 -24.60 -28.04 0.82
N LEU A 589 -24.96 -29.30 0.59
CA LEU A 589 -24.28 -30.48 1.13
C LEU A 589 -23.75 -31.39 0.03
N GLY A 590 -22.53 -31.89 0.22
CA GLY A 590 -21.89 -32.86 -0.66
C GLY A 590 -21.39 -32.28 -1.99
N SER A 591 -21.08 -33.16 -2.93
CA SER A 591 -20.67 -32.85 -4.30
C SER A 591 -21.52 -33.71 -5.25
N PRO A 592 -22.28 -33.15 -6.22
CA PRO A 592 -22.18 -31.80 -6.81
C PRO A 592 -22.78 -30.63 -6.01
N GLY A 593 -23.27 -30.87 -4.79
CA GLY A 593 -23.83 -29.85 -3.89
C GLY A 593 -25.35 -29.85 -3.92
N ILE A 594 -25.98 -30.21 -2.80
CA ILE A 594 -27.43 -30.37 -2.69
C ILE A 594 -28.00 -29.36 -1.70
N PRO A 595 -28.96 -28.51 -2.11
CA PRO A 595 -29.46 -27.46 -1.24
C PRO A 595 -30.33 -28.03 -0.11
N LEU A 596 -30.19 -27.46 1.10
CA LEU A 596 -31.16 -27.66 2.18
C LEU A 596 -32.44 -26.87 1.87
N LYS A 597 -33.59 -27.56 2.01
CA LYS A 597 -34.93 -27.03 1.76
C LYS A 597 -35.60 -26.58 3.06
N SER A 598 -35.50 -27.40 4.11
CA SER A 598 -35.98 -27.07 5.46
C SER A 598 -34.96 -27.53 6.48
N VAL A 599 -34.78 -26.78 7.56
CA VAL A 599 -33.73 -27.03 8.56
C VAL A 599 -34.29 -27.10 9.97
N ASP A 600 -33.55 -27.76 10.87
CA ASP A 600 -33.82 -27.80 12.32
C ASP A 600 -35.21 -28.31 12.72
N ILE A 601 -35.71 -29.35 12.04
CA ILE A 601 -36.95 -30.01 12.45
C ILE A 601 -36.64 -30.81 13.72
N VAL A 602 -37.08 -30.30 14.87
CA VAL A 602 -36.75 -30.85 16.20
C VAL A 602 -37.57 -32.10 16.50
N ALA A 603 -36.89 -33.17 16.94
CA ALA A 603 -37.46 -34.40 17.43
C ALA A 603 -37.03 -34.67 18.89
N SER A 604 -37.68 -35.61 19.57
CA SER A 604 -37.31 -35.99 20.95
C SER A 604 -35.93 -36.64 21.07
N ASN A 605 -35.44 -37.26 20.00
CA ASN A 605 -34.16 -37.97 19.92
C ASN A 605 -33.21 -37.40 18.85
N GLY A 606 -33.44 -36.18 18.34
CA GLY A 606 -32.54 -35.58 17.36
C GLY A 606 -33.12 -34.46 16.51
N ILE A 607 -32.54 -34.24 15.33
CA ILE A 607 -32.92 -33.20 14.37
C ILE A 607 -33.03 -33.78 12.96
N ILE A 608 -33.95 -33.26 12.15
CA ILE A 608 -34.09 -33.58 10.72
C ILE A 608 -33.84 -32.32 9.88
N HIS A 609 -33.07 -32.45 8.81
CA HIS A 609 -32.88 -31.45 7.77
C HIS A 609 -33.38 -32.03 6.44
N LEU A 610 -34.28 -31.30 5.76
CA LEU A 610 -34.85 -31.70 4.48
C LEU A 610 -33.95 -31.22 3.31
N LEU A 611 -33.64 -32.11 2.37
CA LEU A 611 -32.84 -31.83 1.18
C LEU A 611 -33.72 -31.75 -0.07
N ASP A 612 -33.36 -30.89 -1.02
CA ASP A 612 -34.00 -30.83 -2.34
C ASP A 612 -33.35 -31.78 -3.37
N GLY A 613 -32.55 -32.73 -2.91
CA GLY A 613 -31.82 -33.70 -3.72
C GLY A 613 -31.40 -34.92 -2.90
N ILE A 614 -30.73 -35.88 -3.56
CA ILE A 614 -30.27 -37.14 -2.95
C ILE A 614 -28.75 -37.14 -2.81
N LEU A 615 -28.26 -37.31 -1.58
CA LEU A 615 -26.83 -37.46 -1.33
C LEU A 615 -26.38 -38.84 -1.81
N LEU A 616 -25.52 -38.88 -2.81
CA LEU A 616 -24.94 -40.13 -3.29
C LEU A 616 -23.57 -40.35 -2.65
N PRO A 617 -23.34 -41.50 -2.00
CA PRO A 617 -22.03 -41.80 -1.44
C PRO A 617 -21.00 -41.97 -2.57
N PRO A 618 -19.75 -41.48 -2.41
CA PRO A 618 -18.68 -41.64 -3.39
C PRO A 618 -18.42 -43.10 -3.80
N SER A 619 -18.76 -44.04 -2.93
CA SER A 619 -18.64 -45.49 -3.15
C SER A 619 -19.57 -46.04 -4.24
N ILE A 620 -20.60 -45.30 -4.67
CA ILE A 620 -21.62 -45.76 -5.65
C ILE A 620 -21.56 -44.97 -6.96
N LEU A 621 -21.01 -43.75 -6.92
CA LEU A 621 -20.74 -42.95 -8.13
C LEU A 621 -19.95 -43.72 -9.23
N PRO A 622 -18.94 -44.56 -8.93
CA PRO A 622 -18.22 -45.32 -9.96
C PRO A 622 -18.93 -46.59 -10.46
N ILE A 623 -20.14 -46.91 -9.97
CA ILE A 623 -20.86 -48.15 -10.32
C ILE A 623 -22.23 -47.89 -10.97
N LEU A 624 -22.65 -46.63 -11.10
CA LEU A 624 -23.82 -46.28 -11.90
C LEU A 624 -23.53 -46.58 -13.38
N PRO A 625 -24.40 -47.33 -14.10
CA PRO A 625 -24.13 -47.70 -15.48
C PRO A 625 -24.07 -46.44 -16.34
N HIS A 626 -22.88 -46.15 -16.85
CA HIS A 626 -22.68 -45.18 -17.93
C HIS A 626 -23.46 -45.66 -19.15
N ARG A 627 -24.67 -45.11 -19.36
CA ARG A 627 -25.26 -45.07 -20.69
C ARG A 627 -24.42 -44.09 -21.52
N CYS A 628 -23.57 -44.61 -22.40
CA CYS A 628 -22.75 -43.84 -23.34
C CYS A 628 -23.59 -43.25 -24.49
N ASN A 629 -24.65 -42.50 -24.16
CA ASN A 629 -25.47 -41.79 -25.14
C ASN A 629 -25.48 -40.27 -24.88
N GLU A 630 -24.49 -39.74 -24.18
CA GLU A 630 -24.28 -38.29 -24.12
C GLU A 630 -23.20 -37.91 -25.15
N ASP A 631 -23.65 -37.27 -26.22
CA ASP A 631 -22.75 -36.60 -27.16
C ASP A 631 -22.07 -35.44 -26.42
N GLN A 632 -20.77 -35.54 -26.18
CA GLN A 632 -19.98 -34.45 -25.62
C GLN A 632 -19.55 -33.51 -26.73
N TYR A 633 -20.03 -32.27 -26.68
CA TYR A 633 -19.64 -31.22 -27.62
C TYR A 633 -18.51 -30.38 -27.01
N LYS A 634 -17.46 -30.14 -27.80
CA LYS A 634 -16.39 -29.19 -27.46
C LYS A 634 -16.47 -28.00 -28.39
N ILE A 635 -16.58 -26.80 -27.85
CA ILE A 635 -16.54 -25.57 -28.64
C ILE A 635 -15.10 -25.36 -29.11
N VAL A 636 -14.92 -25.24 -30.43
CA VAL A 636 -13.62 -24.97 -31.07
C VAL A 636 -13.76 -23.68 -31.84
N MET A 637 -12.88 -22.71 -31.58
CA MET A 637 -12.89 -21.43 -32.28
C MET A 637 -12.24 -21.57 -33.66
N GLY A 638 -12.90 -21.04 -34.69
CA GLY A 638 -12.35 -20.93 -36.04
C GLY A 638 -11.28 -19.83 -36.16
N THR A 639 -10.60 -19.79 -37.30
CA THR A 639 -9.65 -18.72 -37.63
C THR A 639 -10.38 -17.40 -37.87
N CYS A 640 -9.94 -16.31 -37.25
CA CYS A 640 -10.52 -14.99 -37.43
C CYS A 640 -10.30 -14.49 -38.88
N VAL A 641 -11.36 -14.00 -39.52
CA VAL A 641 -11.34 -13.43 -40.88
C VAL A 641 -11.88 -12.01 -40.87
N ASP A 642 -11.62 -11.26 -41.94
CA ASP A 642 -12.18 -9.92 -42.15
C ASP A 642 -13.72 -9.95 -42.09
N CYS A 643 -14.34 -8.96 -41.45
CA CYS A 643 -15.79 -8.90 -41.24
C CYS A 643 -16.59 -8.96 -42.55
N GLN A 644 -16.01 -8.51 -43.68
CA GLN A 644 -16.66 -8.58 -44.99
C GLN A 644 -16.66 -10.01 -45.59
N ALA A 645 -15.81 -10.90 -45.07
CA ALA A 645 -15.67 -12.29 -45.47
C ALA A 645 -16.31 -13.27 -44.46
N GLN A 646 -17.11 -12.79 -43.51
CA GLN A 646 -17.74 -13.62 -42.49
C GLN A 646 -18.60 -14.75 -43.10
N ASN A 647 -19.30 -14.48 -44.21
CA ASN A 647 -20.14 -15.44 -44.93
C ASN A 647 -19.36 -16.53 -45.69
N THR A 648 -18.03 -16.45 -45.78
CA THR A 648 -17.18 -17.47 -46.40
C THR A 648 -16.32 -18.22 -45.40
N SER A 649 -16.45 -17.92 -44.10
CA SER A 649 -15.76 -18.68 -43.06
C SER A 649 -16.40 -20.06 -42.88
N VAL A 650 -15.58 -21.11 -42.99
CA VAL A 650 -16.02 -22.51 -42.86
C VAL A 650 -15.56 -23.02 -41.50
N CYS A 651 -16.44 -23.73 -40.79
CA CYS A 651 -16.08 -24.37 -39.52
C CYS A 651 -14.95 -25.41 -39.75
N PRO A 652 -14.04 -25.60 -38.77
CA PRO A 652 -13.01 -26.64 -38.84
C PRO A 652 -13.60 -28.02 -39.17
N PRO A 653 -12.86 -28.91 -39.84
CA PRO A 653 -13.35 -30.25 -40.18
C PRO A 653 -13.86 -31.00 -38.94
N ASN A 654 -15.00 -31.68 -39.08
CA ASN A 654 -15.76 -32.35 -38.01
C ASN A 654 -16.41 -31.42 -36.96
N SER A 655 -16.63 -30.15 -37.30
CA SER A 655 -17.43 -29.23 -36.46
C SER A 655 -18.57 -28.59 -37.26
N GLN A 656 -19.61 -28.16 -36.55
CA GLN A 656 -20.76 -27.47 -37.12
C GLN A 656 -20.90 -26.08 -36.51
N GLU A 657 -21.50 -25.15 -37.25
CA GLU A 657 -21.72 -23.78 -36.79
C GLU A 657 -22.64 -23.78 -35.56
N LEU A 658 -22.25 -23.02 -34.53
CA LEU A 658 -22.99 -22.95 -33.28
C LEU A 658 -24.23 -22.07 -33.46
N VAL A 659 -25.36 -22.66 -33.88
CA VAL A 659 -26.63 -21.94 -34.07
C VAL A 659 -27.22 -21.58 -32.70
N SER A 660 -27.50 -20.30 -32.48
CA SER A 660 -27.92 -19.68 -31.21
C SER A 660 -29.31 -20.07 -30.67
N ALA A 661 -29.80 -21.27 -30.98
CA ALA A 661 -31.14 -21.75 -30.61
C ALA A 661 -31.18 -22.79 -29.47
N VAL A 662 -30.04 -23.16 -28.86
CA VAL A 662 -29.99 -24.11 -27.74
C VAL A 662 -29.38 -23.43 -26.51
N LEU A 663 -30.13 -22.50 -25.92
CA LEU A 663 -29.83 -21.91 -24.60
C LEU A 663 -30.99 -22.06 -23.60
N TRP A 664 -31.99 -22.88 -23.92
CA TRP A 664 -33.06 -23.24 -22.97
C TRP A 664 -33.42 -24.71 -23.16
N GLY A 665 -32.86 -25.55 -22.29
CA GLY A 665 -33.16 -26.97 -22.12
C GLY A 665 -32.59 -27.40 -20.78
#